data_AF-A0A9C9NJ81-F1
#
_entry.id   AF-A0A9C9NJ81-F1
#
_cell.length_a   1.000
_cell.length_b   1.000
_cell.length_c   1.000
_cell.angle_alpha   90.00
_cell.angle_beta   90.00
_cell.angle_gamma   90.00
#
_symmetry.space_group_name_H-M   'P 1'
#
loop_
_entity.id
_entity.type
_entity.pdbx_description
1 polymer ?
#
loop_
_entity_poly.entity_id
_entity_poly.type
_entity_poly.pdbx_seq_one_letter_code
_entity_poly.pdbx_strand_id
1 'polypeptide(L)'
;MAWFSPIGKRNPAVLRRAAGGLFVAAAIVFASLSGFLRTVDDRLAELRFQTQSIAPTGDVVLVDIDARSLAKIGVWPWPRRLHGDLLRAAERAGAARVAFDIDFSTVSTPEQDRAFAAALAETRIETFLASFVQADTVAGRTVRASFPIELLLQNSWPAGVNVPVDGDGQVRRFPFAIDANGETLTSMPSLLADREAGPGLLGIDYAIAAERLPRVSYVDLLRDRVAPESLAGKTLIVGASAIELRDLFDVPVSGIVSGSTVIALATESLLQERALTFLATPWFVLAGMAFIVFACAVRLSSRYAIAALVGLAVTAEMLALYLQNGHAIVLETAAIHVLLAACSIWVLFREFGLRRVRLWIARTQAANSQSVLERVLDDGFHGVAILNERLQVTRINREALDLLGLESANRLDELPAQIGQHVADIVAAFERGEGAGKPAVHVLHFATGAERVVEYSIVPFWLSGFADRPGETSGDIVYATLTLRDITERQKAHDHIRFMALHDSLTGLGNRRALEQALENILSGPTPDGGVALVSFDLDRFKAVNDALGHAIGDEVLKETARRAQETLVAALLIARTGGDEFTAVVPAASLQTARFLAASLVEAICEPFFLSGHRIGVGTSVGISWWDGQAATVTSLMRHADVALYRAKQSITEQVVAFEPFMDGDRLERLKLEEDLTQAFENNEFRVVYQPQFCLSSGKIVGAEALVRWQHPERGFVSPVDFIPVAEEMGLIHRLGGWVLDTACREAKGWPLPIKIAVNVSAIQFETGDLVAAVRQALDLSGLPPERLELEITESAFVEESDGLKAIFDELLAIGVSLALDDFGTGYSSLGYLHRFPISKIKIDRSFVMDILTSNRAIAVVHSIMALADGLGIPTIAEGIETPEQAAMLRLSGCDDGQGYLFARPIEGQAVVEMMAGPSLAAPTMLAAAG
;
A
#
# COMPACT_ATOMS: atom_id res chain seq x y z
N MET A 1 4.35 -21.51 -76.67
CA MET A 1 4.02 -22.94 -76.50
C MET A 1 5.25 -23.67 -76.01
N ALA A 2 5.05 -24.65 -75.13
CA ALA A 2 6.01 -25.43 -74.33
C ALA A 2 6.44 -24.76 -73.01
N TRP A 3 6.48 -25.58 -71.95
CA TRP A 3 6.73 -25.30 -70.52
C TRP A 3 5.50 -25.03 -69.62
N PHE A 4 4.42 -25.80 -69.80
CA PHE A 4 3.60 -26.22 -68.67
C PHE A 4 3.94 -27.68 -68.34
N SER A 5 4.56 -27.90 -67.18
CA SER A 5 4.76 -29.19 -66.52
C SER A 5 4.34 -29.01 -65.05
N PRO A 6 3.70 -30.01 -64.41
CA PRO A 6 2.81 -29.80 -63.28
C PRO A 6 3.57 -29.71 -61.95
N ILE A 7 3.15 -28.79 -61.08
CA ILE A 7 3.53 -28.76 -59.67
C ILE A 7 2.98 -30.04 -59.02
N GLY A 8 3.87 -31.02 -58.88
CA GLY A 8 3.58 -32.34 -58.34
C GLY A 8 3.04 -32.30 -56.91
N LYS A 9 2.17 -33.28 -56.62
CA LYS A 9 1.62 -33.66 -55.31
C LYS A 9 2.64 -33.46 -54.17
N ARG A 10 2.61 -32.32 -53.47
CA ARG A 10 3.38 -32.14 -52.24
C ARG A 10 2.79 -33.03 -51.16
N ASN A 11 3.61 -33.93 -50.62
CA ASN A 11 3.24 -34.88 -49.58
C ASN A 11 2.63 -34.11 -48.37
N PRO A 12 1.39 -34.39 -47.94
CA PRO A 12 0.72 -33.65 -46.86
C PRO A 12 1.49 -33.69 -45.53
N ALA A 13 2.36 -34.69 -45.34
CA ALA A 13 3.30 -34.75 -44.22
C ALA A 13 4.37 -33.63 -44.26
N VAL A 14 4.84 -33.25 -45.46
CA VAL A 14 5.82 -32.17 -45.65
C VAL A 14 5.19 -30.81 -45.40
N LEU A 15 3.95 -30.59 -45.86
CA LEU A 15 3.22 -29.34 -45.58
C LEU A 15 2.95 -29.15 -44.08
N ARG A 16 2.56 -30.21 -43.36
CA ARG A 16 2.36 -30.16 -41.90
C ARG A 16 3.64 -29.86 -41.12
N ARG A 17 4.79 -30.37 -41.58
CA ARG A 17 6.10 -30.07 -40.98
C ARG A 17 6.52 -28.62 -41.24
N ALA A 18 6.33 -28.12 -42.46
CA ALA A 18 6.63 -26.72 -42.79
C ALA A 18 5.75 -25.74 -42.00
N ALA A 19 4.45 -26.02 -41.86
CA ALA A 19 3.54 -25.21 -41.03
C ALA A 19 3.93 -25.23 -39.54
N GLY A 20 4.43 -26.37 -39.04
CA GLY A 20 4.94 -26.50 -37.67
C GLY A 20 6.17 -25.64 -37.39
N GLY A 21 7.15 -25.66 -38.29
CA GLY A 21 8.35 -24.83 -38.17
C GLY A 21 8.01 -23.34 -38.19
N LEU A 22 7.05 -22.94 -39.04
CA LEU A 22 6.57 -21.55 -39.10
C LEU A 22 5.85 -21.12 -37.81
N PHE A 23 5.05 -22.01 -37.21
CA PHE A 23 4.39 -21.75 -35.93
C PHE A 23 5.40 -21.51 -34.80
N VAL A 24 6.42 -22.36 -34.69
CA VAL A 24 7.49 -22.22 -33.67
C VAL A 24 8.26 -20.91 -33.87
N ALA A 25 8.64 -20.58 -35.11
CA ALA A 25 9.32 -19.33 -35.41
C ALA A 25 8.46 -18.10 -35.08
N ALA A 26 7.18 -18.14 -35.45
CA ALA A 26 6.23 -17.05 -35.16
C ALA A 26 6.03 -16.85 -33.64
N ALA A 27 5.97 -17.93 -32.86
CA ALA A 27 5.83 -17.85 -31.40
C ALA A 27 7.02 -17.14 -30.74
N ILE A 28 8.26 -17.45 -31.18
CA ILE A 28 9.47 -16.82 -30.65
C ILE A 28 9.55 -15.35 -31.06
N VAL A 29 9.27 -15.03 -32.32
CA VAL A 29 9.27 -13.63 -32.81
C VAL A 29 8.21 -12.81 -32.08
N PHE A 30 7.00 -13.35 -31.91
CA PHE A 30 5.93 -12.68 -31.17
C PHE A 30 6.31 -12.42 -29.71
N ALA A 31 6.85 -13.43 -29.01
CA ALA A 31 7.30 -13.28 -27.63
C ALA A 31 8.46 -12.27 -27.48
N SER A 32 9.35 -12.19 -28.48
CA SER A 32 10.47 -11.25 -28.49
C SER A 32 10.01 -9.81 -28.70
N LEU A 33 9.02 -9.58 -29.58
CA LEU A 33 8.51 -8.26 -29.89
C LEU A 33 7.57 -7.71 -28.80
N SER A 34 6.93 -8.57 -28.01
CA SER A 34 5.98 -8.15 -26.97
C SER A 34 6.61 -7.78 -25.63
N GLY A 35 7.94 -7.92 -25.47
CA GLY A 35 8.63 -7.76 -24.19
C GLY A 35 8.44 -8.92 -23.21
N PHE A 36 7.59 -9.91 -23.55
CA PHE A 36 7.22 -11.05 -22.71
C PHE A 36 8.43 -11.89 -22.28
N LEU A 37 9.44 -12.05 -23.15
CA LEU A 37 10.64 -12.82 -22.81
C LEU A 37 11.38 -12.23 -21.61
N ARG A 38 11.56 -10.91 -21.56
CA ARG A 38 12.27 -10.23 -20.47
C ARG A 38 11.56 -10.45 -19.13
N THR A 39 10.24 -10.24 -19.10
CA THR A 39 9.42 -10.49 -17.89
C THR A 39 9.53 -11.93 -17.39
N VAL A 40 9.61 -12.91 -18.28
CA VAL A 40 9.77 -14.32 -17.91
C VAL A 40 11.20 -14.60 -17.42
N ASP A 41 12.22 -14.04 -18.07
CA ASP A 41 13.62 -14.18 -17.65
C ASP A 41 13.85 -13.58 -16.26
N ASP A 42 13.32 -12.39 -15.99
CA ASP A 42 13.46 -11.72 -14.70
C ASP A 42 12.81 -12.56 -13.57
N ARG A 43 11.61 -13.11 -13.81
CA ARG A 43 10.94 -14.02 -12.86
C ARG A 43 11.67 -15.34 -12.65
N LEU A 44 12.24 -15.92 -13.70
CA LEU A 44 13.03 -17.15 -13.58
C LEU A 44 14.32 -16.90 -12.81
N ALA A 45 14.99 -15.78 -13.04
CA ALA A 45 16.16 -15.37 -12.27
C ALA A 45 15.83 -15.16 -10.79
N GLU A 46 14.67 -14.57 -10.49
CA GLU A 46 14.18 -14.39 -9.11
C GLU A 46 13.90 -15.71 -8.39
N LEU A 47 13.21 -16.64 -9.06
CA LEU A 47 12.98 -17.98 -8.52
C LEU A 47 14.29 -18.72 -8.21
N ARG A 48 15.34 -18.49 -9.00
CA ARG A 48 16.67 -19.08 -8.76
C ARG A 48 17.32 -18.48 -7.51
N PHE A 49 17.20 -17.17 -7.26
CA PHE A 49 17.75 -16.56 -6.03
C PHE A 49 17.14 -17.19 -4.77
N GLN A 50 15.85 -17.51 -4.77
CA GLN A 50 15.18 -18.12 -3.61
C GLN A 50 15.75 -19.50 -3.22
N THR A 51 16.52 -20.15 -4.09
CA THR A 51 17.13 -21.45 -3.81
C THR A 51 18.42 -21.37 -3.00
N GLN A 52 18.98 -20.17 -2.81
CA GLN A 52 20.25 -19.97 -2.12
C GLN A 52 20.20 -18.71 -1.25
N SER A 53 20.82 -18.77 -0.07
CA SER A 53 21.01 -17.61 0.81
C SER A 53 22.50 -17.53 1.18
N ILE A 54 23.16 -16.49 0.69
CA ILE A 54 24.59 -16.20 0.88
C ILE A 54 24.71 -15.19 2.03
N ALA A 55 25.63 -15.46 2.96
CA ALA A 55 25.91 -14.50 4.01
C ALA A 55 26.73 -13.32 3.46
N PRO A 56 26.44 -12.07 3.86
CA PRO A 56 27.33 -10.95 3.60
C PRO A 56 28.74 -11.20 4.16
N THR A 57 29.76 -10.55 3.61
CA THR A 57 31.14 -10.61 4.13
C THR A 57 31.22 -10.16 5.58
N GLY A 58 30.37 -9.20 5.95
CA GLY A 58 30.37 -8.55 7.25
C GLY A 58 31.33 -7.36 7.33
N ASP A 59 32.01 -7.02 6.22
CA ASP A 59 32.90 -5.87 6.07
C ASP A 59 32.14 -4.58 5.80
N VAL A 60 30.90 -4.68 5.30
CA VAL A 60 29.98 -3.55 5.12
C VAL A 60 29.00 -3.50 6.29
N VAL A 61 28.83 -2.33 6.90
CA VAL A 61 27.87 -2.08 7.98
C VAL A 61 26.99 -0.90 7.61
N LEU A 62 25.67 -1.09 7.69
CA LEU A 62 24.71 -0.02 7.49
C LEU A 62 24.56 0.79 8.78
N VAL A 63 24.67 2.11 8.66
CA VAL A 63 24.37 3.07 9.71
C VAL A 63 23.04 3.74 9.38
N ASP A 64 21.98 3.23 10.00
CA ASP A 64 20.60 3.55 9.68
C ASP A 64 20.17 4.88 10.30
N ILE A 65 19.74 5.81 9.45
CA ILE A 65 18.88 6.93 9.86
C ILE A 65 17.46 6.35 10.02
N ASP A 66 17.26 5.67 11.14
CA ASP A 66 16.01 4.98 11.50
C ASP A 66 15.01 5.90 12.22
N ALA A 67 13.75 5.46 12.32
CA ALA A 67 12.68 6.20 13.02
C ALA A 67 13.06 6.54 14.47
N ARG A 68 13.88 5.70 15.12
CA ARG A 68 14.41 5.95 16.48
C ARG A 68 15.39 7.12 16.51
N SER A 69 16.27 7.22 15.51
CA SER A 69 17.22 8.33 15.39
C SER A 69 16.49 9.61 15.07
N LEU A 70 15.48 9.59 14.20
CA LEU A 70 14.58 10.73 13.94
C LEU A 70 13.88 11.19 15.23
N ALA A 71 13.27 10.27 15.98
CA ALA A 71 12.58 10.59 17.23
C ALA A 71 13.51 11.16 18.31
N LYS A 72 14.80 10.77 18.35
CA LYS A 72 15.75 11.20 19.39
C LYS A 72 16.55 12.44 19.04
N ILE A 73 16.87 12.65 17.76
CA ILE A 73 17.69 13.77 17.30
C ILE A 73 16.79 14.94 16.91
N GLY A 74 15.65 14.66 16.29
CA GLY A 74 14.69 15.65 15.83
C GLY A 74 14.53 15.64 14.32
N VAL A 75 14.02 16.75 13.80
CA VAL A 75 13.57 16.90 12.41
C VAL A 75 14.75 16.81 11.43
N TRP A 76 14.58 16.01 10.38
CA TRP A 76 15.49 15.89 9.23
C TRP A 76 15.24 17.03 8.22
N PRO A 77 16.25 17.53 7.47
CA PRO A 77 17.67 17.17 7.49
C PRO A 77 18.40 17.68 8.72
N TRP A 78 19.34 16.88 9.23
CA TRP A 78 20.09 17.21 10.43
C TRP A 78 21.25 18.19 10.16
N PRO A 79 21.65 18.99 11.18
CA PRO A 79 22.83 19.86 11.06
C PRO A 79 24.10 19.09 10.72
N ARG A 80 24.90 19.59 9.75
CA ARG A 80 26.11 18.92 9.25
C ARG A 80 27.17 18.63 10.31
N ARG A 81 27.21 19.40 11.39
CA ARG A 81 28.05 19.13 12.57
C ARG A 81 27.81 17.71 13.13
N LEU A 82 26.56 17.22 13.10
CA LEU A 82 26.24 15.87 13.57
C LEU A 82 26.86 14.78 12.70
N HIS A 83 27.01 15.00 11.39
CA HIS A 83 27.71 14.07 10.51
C HIS A 83 29.22 14.09 10.77
N GLY A 84 29.78 15.26 11.10
CA GLY A 84 31.17 15.37 11.58
C GLY A 84 31.41 14.66 12.91
N ASP A 85 30.48 14.77 13.85
CA ASP A 85 30.56 14.06 15.14
C ASP A 85 30.39 12.55 14.96
N LEU A 86 29.53 12.12 14.03
CA LEU A 86 29.41 10.71 13.63
C LEU A 86 30.72 10.18 13.04
N LEU A 87 31.39 10.95 12.17
CA LEU A 87 32.66 10.56 11.57
C LEU A 87 33.76 10.36 12.63
N ARG A 88 33.84 11.26 13.61
CA ARG A 88 34.74 11.10 14.76
C ARG A 88 34.38 9.87 15.61
N ALA A 89 33.10 9.56 15.78
CA ALA A 89 32.65 8.36 16.48
C ALA A 89 33.04 7.08 15.71
N ALA A 90 32.87 7.08 14.38
CA ALA A 90 33.32 6.00 13.52
C ALA A 90 34.83 5.77 13.60
N GLU A 91 35.64 6.85 13.66
CA GLU A 91 37.10 6.76 13.81
C GLU A 91 37.50 6.14 15.16
N ARG A 92 36.85 6.56 16.25
CA ARG A 92 37.07 5.95 17.57
C ARG A 92 36.68 4.48 17.60
N ALA A 93 35.64 4.10 16.86
CA ALA A 93 35.22 2.72 16.69
C ALA A 93 36.13 1.92 15.74
N GLY A 94 37.10 2.57 15.08
CA GLY A 94 38.09 1.94 14.21
C GLY A 94 37.59 1.64 12.79
N ALA A 95 36.52 2.27 12.32
CA ALA A 95 36.04 2.11 10.94
C ALA A 95 37.12 2.52 9.93
N ALA A 96 37.21 1.81 8.81
CA ALA A 96 38.18 2.10 7.75
C ALA A 96 37.66 3.15 6.77
N ARG A 97 36.37 3.08 6.42
CA ARG A 97 35.71 3.92 5.43
C ARG A 97 34.33 4.35 5.90
N VAL A 98 33.88 5.54 5.52
CA VAL A 98 32.50 6.01 5.71
C VAL A 98 31.96 6.57 4.41
N ALA A 99 30.86 6.00 3.93
CA ALA A 99 30.08 6.52 2.82
C ALA A 99 28.81 7.17 3.35
N PHE A 100 28.53 8.40 2.92
CA PHE A 100 27.27 9.06 3.20
C PHE A 100 26.39 9.06 1.95
N ASP A 101 25.29 8.32 2.02
CA ASP A 101 24.15 8.39 1.11
C ASP A 101 23.19 9.50 1.57
N ILE A 102 23.70 10.74 1.57
CA ILE A 102 23.02 11.95 2.01
C ILE A 102 23.39 13.07 1.03
N ASP A 103 22.40 13.88 0.64
CA ASP A 103 22.65 15.03 -0.24
C ASP A 103 23.39 16.16 0.49
N PHE A 104 24.63 16.40 0.07
CA PHE A 104 25.47 17.51 0.55
C PHE A 104 25.70 18.60 -0.51
N SER A 105 24.91 18.62 -1.59
CA SER A 105 25.05 19.58 -2.69
C SER A 105 24.56 20.99 -2.37
N THR A 106 23.64 21.13 -1.43
CA THR A 106 23.09 22.42 -1.00
C THR A 106 23.87 23.00 0.17
N VAL A 107 24.18 24.29 0.14
CA VAL A 107 24.89 24.99 1.23
C VAL A 107 24.00 24.99 2.49
N SER A 108 24.56 24.64 3.65
CA SER A 108 23.86 24.75 4.94
C SER A 108 24.14 26.14 5.54
N THR A 109 24.44 26.25 6.83
CA THR A 109 25.06 27.48 7.35
C THR A 109 26.59 27.41 7.24
N PRO A 110 27.28 28.54 7.03
CA PRO A 110 28.75 28.57 6.95
C PRO A 110 29.45 27.95 8.17
N GLU A 111 28.85 28.01 9.35
CA GLU A 111 29.35 27.37 10.57
C GLU A 111 29.24 25.85 10.49
N GLN A 112 28.11 25.32 10.01
CA GLN A 112 27.86 23.88 9.88
C GLN A 112 28.73 23.26 8.79
N ASP A 113 28.87 23.94 7.65
CA ASP A 113 29.73 23.52 6.53
C ASP A 113 31.20 23.47 6.96
N ARG A 114 31.68 24.50 7.66
CA ARG A 114 33.04 24.52 8.21
C ARG A 114 33.24 23.46 9.29
N ALA A 115 32.23 23.20 10.13
CA ALA A 115 32.33 22.18 11.17
C ALA A 115 32.47 20.77 10.58
N PHE A 116 31.71 20.44 9.53
CA PHE A 116 31.83 19.15 8.87
C PHE A 116 33.11 19.03 8.04
N ALA A 117 33.48 20.09 7.31
CA ALA A 117 34.76 20.14 6.58
C ALA A 117 35.97 19.97 7.53
N ALA A 118 35.92 20.58 8.72
CA ALA A 118 36.95 20.40 9.75
C ALA A 118 37.00 18.95 10.24
N ALA A 119 35.86 18.30 10.48
CA ALA A 119 35.83 16.89 10.86
C ALA A 119 36.41 15.97 9.75
N LEU A 120 36.07 16.24 8.48
CA LEU A 120 36.66 15.52 7.34
C LEU A 120 38.18 15.69 7.27
N ALA A 121 38.71 16.88 7.58
CA ALA A 121 40.15 17.14 7.59
C ALA A 121 40.89 16.59 8.83
N GLU A 122 40.21 16.51 9.97
CA GLU A 122 40.77 16.03 11.24
C GLU A 122 40.88 14.50 11.30
N THR A 123 39.88 13.80 10.73
CA THR A 123 39.79 12.34 10.75
C THR A 123 40.61 11.74 9.62
N ARG A 124 41.13 10.52 9.83
CA ARG A 124 41.89 9.76 8.82
C ARG A 124 41.06 8.73 8.07
N ILE A 125 39.75 8.71 8.28
CA ILE A 125 38.84 7.78 7.60
C ILE A 125 38.60 8.25 6.17
N GLU A 126 38.74 7.33 5.21
CA GLU A 126 38.33 7.58 3.84
C GLU A 126 36.82 7.84 3.79
N THR A 127 36.44 9.04 3.33
CA THR A 127 35.04 9.48 3.35
C THR A 127 34.51 9.73 1.95
N PHE A 128 33.38 9.12 1.62
CA PHE A 128 32.71 9.24 0.32
C PHE A 128 31.37 9.94 0.49
N LEU A 129 31.05 10.87 -0.41
CA LEU A 129 29.83 11.67 -0.36
C LEU A 129 29.00 11.46 -1.63
N ALA A 130 27.70 11.23 -1.45
CA ALA A 130 26.76 11.01 -2.54
C ALA A 130 26.75 12.16 -3.56
N SER A 131 26.78 11.79 -4.83
CA SER A 131 26.58 12.66 -5.99
C SER A 131 25.55 11.98 -6.89
N PHE A 132 24.59 12.74 -7.40
CA PHE A 132 23.51 12.19 -8.21
C PHE A 132 23.31 13.03 -9.47
N VAL A 133 22.81 12.36 -10.50
CA VAL A 133 22.70 12.89 -11.84
C VAL A 133 21.25 12.79 -12.29
N GLN A 134 20.60 13.91 -12.55
CA GLN A 134 19.19 13.91 -12.98
C GLN A 134 19.11 14.19 -14.49
N ALA A 135 18.37 13.33 -15.21
CA ALA A 135 18.05 13.59 -16.60
C ALA A 135 16.94 14.64 -16.66
N ASP A 136 17.23 15.80 -17.24
CA ASP A 136 16.22 16.84 -17.47
C ASP A 136 15.31 16.42 -18.64
N THR A 137 14.10 15.96 -18.32
CA THR A 137 13.10 15.49 -19.29
C THR A 137 12.50 16.62 -20.14
N VAL A 138 12.73 17.89 -19.79
CA VAL A 138 12.14 19.05 -20.49
C VAL A 138 12.93 19.45 -21.73
N ALA A 139 14.23 19.17 -21.78
CA ALA A 139 15.13 19.68 -22.84
C ALA A 139 15.94 18.61 -23.56
N GLY A 140 15.62 17.32 -23.44
CA GLY A 140 16.16 16.24 -24.29
C GLY A 140 17.69 16.07 -24.36
N ARG A 141 18.53 16.85 -23.65
CA ARG A 141 20.01 16.78 -23.73
C ARG A 141 20.81 17.28 -22.52
N THR A 142 20.25 17.90 -21.47
CA THR A 142 21.05 18.37 -20.33
C THR A 142 20.82 17.54 -19.08
N VAL A 143 21.74 16.62 -18.85
CA VAL A 143 21.89 15.89 -17.60
C VAL A 143 22.47 16.85 -16.56
N ARG A 144 21.74 17.16 -15.48
CA ARG A 144 22.26 18.04 -14.40
C ARG A 144 22.83 17.16 -13.28
N ALA A 145 24.14 17.15 -13.16
CA ALA A 145 24.83 16.51 -12.04
C ALA A 145 24.82 17.42 -10.79
N SER A 146 24.46 16.84 -9.65
CA SER A 146 24.55 17.44 -8.33
C SER A 146 25.72 16.82 -7.57
N PHE A 147 26.65 17.67 -7.14
CA PHE A 147 27.85 17.29 -6.40
C PHE A 147 27.82 17.91 -5.00
N PRO A 148 28.43 17.26 -3.99
CA PRO A 148 28.70 17.89 -2.70
C PRO A 148 29.41 19.23 -2.87
N ILE A 149 29.16 20.18 -1.97
CA ILE A 149 29.81 21.48 -2.03
C ILE A 149 31.34 21.34 -2.05
N GLU A 150 32.02 22.22 -2.80
CA GLU A 150 33.46 22.16 -3.04
C GLU A 150 34.29 22.11 -1.75
N LEU A 151 33.83 22.79 -0.69
CA LEU A 151 34.49 22.79 0.62
C LEU A 151 34.64 21.39 1.22
N LEU A 152 33.63 20.51 1.05
CA LEU A 152 33.67 19.16 1.61
C LEU A 152 34.56 18.23 0.77
N LEU A 153 34.61 18.45 -0.55
CA LEU A 153 35.41 17.65 -1.49
C LEU A 153 36.92 17.84 -1.34
N GLN A 154 37.38 18.80 -0.53
CA GLN A 154 38.80 18.97 -0.24
C GLN A 154 39.42 17.77 0.50
N ASN A 155 38.62 17.08 1.31
CA ASN A 155 39.04 15.94 2.15
C ASN A 155 38.08 14.74 2.04
N SER A 156 37.30 14.68 0.96
CA SER A 156 36.37 13.57 0.69
C SER A 156 36.24 13.35 -0.82
N TRP A 157 35.71 12.19 -1.21
CA TRP A 157 35.53 11.84 -2.61
C TRP A 157 34.05 11.84 -3.01
N PRO A 158 33.68 12.44 -4.16
CA PRO A 158 32.32 12.33 -4.67
C PRO A 158 32.08 10.93 -5.23
N ALA A 159 30.88 10.39 -5.02
CA ALA A 159 30.53 9.03 -5.41
C ALA A 159 29.12 8.98 -6.00
N GLY A 160 28.98 8.37 -7.18
CA GLY A 160 27.70 8.27 -7.88
C GLY A 160 26.71 7.31 -7.21
N VAL A 161 25.51 7.78 -6.85
CA VAL A 161 24.48 6.95 -6.15
C VAL A 161 23.22 6.68 -6.97
N ASN A 162 23.17 7.08 -8.25
CA ASN A 162 21.98 6.87 -9.08
C ASN A 162 21.58 5.38 -9.18
N VAL A 163 20.41 5.07 -8.64
CA VAL A 163 19.81 3.73 -8.71
C VAL A 163 18.87 3.66 -9.92
N PRO A 164 19.22 2.93 -10.99
CA PRO A 164 18.33 2.75 -12.13
C PRO A 164 17.21 1.77 -11.78
N VAL A 165 15.98 2.17 -12.06
CA VAL A 165 14.79 1.34 -11.90
C VAL A 165 14.45 0.68 -13.24
N ASP A 166 14.26 -0.64 -13.25
CA ASP A 166 13.82 -1.37 -14.44
C ASP A 166 12.36 -1.02 -14.79
N GLY A 167 11.90 -1.38 -15.99
CA GLY A 167 10.56 -1.02 -16.48
C GLY A 167 9.38 -1.62 -15.70
N ASP A 168 9.64 -2.54 -14.77
CA ASP A 168 8.67 -3.11 -13.85
C ASP A 168 8.73 -2.51 -12.43
N GLY A 169 9.55 -1.48 -12.22
CA GLY A 169 9.67 -0.79 -10.92
C GLY A 169 10.74 -1.37 -9.99
N GLN A 170 11.43 -2.46 -10.38
CA GLN A 170 12.44 -3.09 -9.54
C GLN A 170 13.87 -2.66 -9.86
N VAL A 171 14.75 -2.73 -8.86
CA VAL A 171 16.18 -2.46 -9.04
C VAL A 171 16.95 -3.77 -9.15
N ARG A 172 17.49 -4.08 -10.33
CA ARG A 172 18.32 -5.29 -10.54
C ARG A 172 19.79 -4.98 -10.78
N ARG A 173 20.09 -3.72 -11.11
CA ARG A 173 21.38 -3.30 -11.62
C ARG A 173 21.79 -1.97 -11.02
N PHE A 174 23.10 -1.75 -10.92
CA PHE A 174 23.70 -0.50 -10.48
C PHE A 174 24.73 -0.06 -11.52
N PRO A 175 24.89 1.23 -11.87
CA PRO A 175 25.98 1.66 -12.75
C PRO A 175 27.36 1.42 -12.12
N PHE A 176 28.35 1.01 -12.91
CA PHE A 176 29.75 1.05 -12.47
C PHE A 176 30.28 2.49 -12.36
N ALA A 177 29.79 3.35 -13.23
CA ALA A 177 30.04 4.79 -13.22
C ALA A 177 28.85 5.53 -13.84
N ILE A 178 28.66 6.79 -13.45
CA ILE A 178 27.64 7.69 -13.99
C ILE A 178 28.31 8.81 -14.79
N ASP A 179 27.65 9.26 -15.86
CA ASP A 179 28.09 10.42 -16.63
C ASP A 179 27.57 11.70 -15.94
N ALA A 180 28.50 12.47 -15.37
CA ALA A 180 28.21 13.71 -14.68
C ALA A 180 28.83 14.87 -15.46
N ASN A 181 28.01 15.58 -16.25
CA ASN A 181 28.44 16.71 -17.08
C ASN A 181 29.55 16.39 -18.10
N GLY A 182 29.62 15.16 -18.62
CA GLY A 182 30.65 14.73 -19.58
C GLY A 182 31.91 14.14 -18.94
N GLU A 183 31.97 14.08 -17.61
CA GLU A 183 33.00 13.37 -16.85
C GLU A 183 32.44 12.08 -16.24
N THR A 184 33.24 11.01 -16.25
CA THR A 184 32.85 9.72 -15.69
C THR A 184 33.08 9.73 -14.18
N LEU A 185 32.00 9.71 -13.41
CA LEU A 185 32.05 9.62 -11.95
C LEU A 185 31.83 8.17 -11.50
N THR A 186 32.79 7.61 -10.76
CA THR A 186 32.69 6.25 -10.21
C THR A 186 31.49 6.12 -9.27
N SER A 187 30.76 5.00 -9.36
CA SER A 187 29.63 4.77 -8.45
C SER A 187 30.09 4.42 -7.03
N MET A 188 29.24 4.70 -6.05
CA MET A 188 29.50 4.41 -4.64
C MET A 188 29.87 2.93 -4.40
N PRO A 189 29.13 1.92 -4.92
CA PRO A 189 29.53 0.52 -4.72
C PRO A 189 30.91 0.18 -5.30
N SER A 190 31.24 0.76 -6.46
CA SER A 190 32.53 0.51 -7.11
C SER A 190 33.69 1.12 -6.33
N LEU A 191 33.52 2.34 -5.79
CA LEU A 191 34.51 2.97 -4.91
C LEU A 191 34.72 2.18 -3.62
N LEU A 192 33.64 1.77 -2.96
CA LEU A 192 33.73 1.05 -1.68
C LEU A 192 34.34 -0.35 -1.84
N ALA A 193 34.23 -0.96 -3.02
CA ALA A 193 34.84 -2.25 -3.34
C ALA A 193 36.20 -2.13 -4.06
N ASP A 194 36.79 -0.94 -4.14
CA ASP A 194 38.07 -0.65 -4.83
C ASP A 194 38.10 -1.15 -6.29
N ARG A 195 36.99 -0.97 -7.03
CA ARG A 195 36.86 -1.33 -8.45
C ARG A 195 36.99 -0.10 -9.33
N GLU A 196 37.67 -0.27 -10.47
CA GLU A 196 37.87 0.82 -11.44
C GLU A 196 36.54 1.26 -12.09
N ALA A 197 36.45 2.56 -12.39
CA ALA A 197 35.34 3.11 -13.15
C ALA A 197 35.31 2.52 -14.56
N GLY A 198 34.20 1.89 -14.93
CA GLY A 198 34.01 1.28 -16.24
C GLY A 198 32.62 1.56 -16.81
N PRO A 199 32.45 1.51 -18.15
CA PRO A 199 31.13 1.60 -18.76
C PRO A 199 30.34 0.31 -18.49
N GLY A 200 29.07 0.44 -18.11
CA GLY A 200 28.15 -0.67 -17.97
C GLY A 200 27.40 -0.69 -16.65
N LEU A 201 26.63 -1.76 -16.48
CA LEU A 201 25.79 -2.01 -15.32
C LEU A 201 26.30 -3.24 -14.56
N LEU A 202 26.55 -3.05 -13.28
CA LEU A 202 26.76 -4.09 -12.28
C LEU A 202 25.42 -4.77 -11.99
N GLY A 203 25.33 -6.08 -12.15
CA GLY A 203 24.20 -6.85 -11.64
C GLY A 203 24.34 -7.12 -10.15
N ILE A 204 23.28 -6.86 -9.39
CA ILE A 204 23.26 -7.06 -7.92
C ILE A 204 22.85 -8.50 -7.62
N ASP A 205 23.64 -9.21 -6.81
CA ASP A 205 23.33 -10.59 -6.41
C ASP A 205 22.42 -10.61 -5.17
N TYR A 206 21.11 -10.70 -5.40
CA TYR A 206 20.09 -10.79 -4.35
C TYR A 206 20.03 -12.17 -3.66
N ALA A 207 20.89 -13.13 -4.00
CA ALA A 207 21.12 -14.28 -3.11
C ALA A 207 21.84 -13.88 -1.82
N ILE A 208 22.52 -12.71 -1.79
CA ILE A 208 23.13 -12.15 -0.58
C ILE A 208 21.99 -11.66 0.33
N ALA A 209 21.90 -12.26 1.52
CA ALA A 209 20.82 -12.03 2.47
C ALA A 209 20.88 -10.60 3.04
N ALA A 210 20.03 -9.72 2.53
CA ALA A 210 19.94 -8.31 2.95
C ALA A 210 19.67 -8.18 4.45
N GLU A 211 18.82 -9.05 5.01
CA GLU A 211 18.47 -9.08 6.43
C GLU A 211 19.65 -9.47 7.35
N ARG A 212 20.73 -10.03 6.79
CA ARG A 212 21.95 -10.40 7.52
C ARG A 212 23.05 -9.35 7.41
N LEU A 213 22.84 -8.25 6.69
CA LEU A 213 23.77 -7.13 6.69
C LEU A 213 23.88 -6.59 8.13
N PRO A 214 25.08 -6.38 8.69
CA PRO A 214 25.23 -5.73 9.97
C PRO A 214 24.64 -4.32 9.93
N ARG A 215 23.75 -4.00 10.89
CA ARG A 215 23.09 -2.68 10.97
C ARG A 215 23.29 -2.06 12.34
N VAL A 216 23.44 -0.74 12.36
CA VAL A 216 23.62 0.07 13.55
C VAL A 216 22.78 1.34 13.42
N SER A 217 22.06 1.70 14.46
CA SER A 217 21.29 2.95 14.49
C SER A 217 22.22 4.16 14.54
N TYR A 218 21.98 5.19 13.72
CA TYR A 218 22.78 6.42 13.66
C TYR A 218 23.01 7.02 15.06
N VAL A 219 21.96 7.12 15.86
CA VAL A 219 22.03 7.71 17.21
C VAL A 219 22.84 6.86 18.19
N ASP A 220 22.92 5.54 17.99
CA ASP A 220 23.70 4.66 18.86
C ASP A 220 25.20 4.75 18.55
N LEU A 221 25.57 4.86 17.25
CA LEU A 221 26.95 5.15 16.86
C LEU A 221 27.40 6.52 17.37
N LEU A 222 26.58 7.55 17.17
CA LEU A 222 26.87 8.91 17.62
C LEU A 222 27.10 9.00 19.15
N ARG A 223 26.44 8.15 19.93
CA ARG A 223 26.52 8.13 21.41
C ARG A 223 27.51 7.10 21.94
N ASP A 224 28.39 6.56 21.09
CA ASP A 224 29.40 5.54 21.43
C ASP A 224 28.77 4.30 22.13
N ARG A 225 27.55 3.90 21.74
CA ARG A 225 26.83 2.74 22.29
C ARG A 225 27.07 1.45 21.51
N VAL A 226 27.98 1.50 20.55
CA VAL A 226 28.30 0.41 19.62
C VAL A 226 29.67 -0.13 20.02
N ALA A 227 29.80 -1.45 20.11
CA ALA A 227 31.07 -2.08 20.47
C ALA A 227 32.12 -1.78 19.39
N PRO A 228 33.30 -1.22 19.72
CA PRO A 228 34.32 -0.88 18.73
C PRO A 228 34.75 -2.09 17.86
N GLU A 229 34.82 -3.28 18.46
CA GLU A 229 35.12 -4.54 17.77
C GLU A 229 34.15 -4.86 16.63
N SER A 230 32.91 -4.35 16.68
CA SER A 230 31.91 -4.59 15.65
C SER A 230 32.08 -3.74 14.39
N LEU A 231 32.85 -2.65 14.47
CA LEU A 231 33.07 -1.67 13.39
C LEU A 231 34.55 -1.56 12.96
N ALA A 232 35.48 -2.11 13.74
CA ALA A 232 36.90 -2.04 13.46
C ALA A 232 37.26 -2.62 12.07
N GLY A 233 37.91 -1.82 11.23
CA GLY A 233 38.33 -2.17 9.87
C GLY A 233 37.21 -2.19 8.82
N LYS A 234 35.98 -1.86 9.21
CA LYS A 234 34.80 -2.00 8.33
C LYS A 234 34.47 -0.73 7.55
N THR A 235 33.70 -0.92 6.49
CA THR A 235 33.09 0.15 5.68
C THR A 235 31.70 0.46 6.21
N LEU A 236 31.46 1.70 6.61
CA LEU A 236 30.15 2.16 7.06
C LEU A 236 29.41 2.85 5.93
N ILE A 237 28.16 2.48 5.67
CA ILE A 237 27.28 3.19 4.73
C ILE A 237 26.17 3.84 5.55
N VAL A 238 26.17 5.17 5.59
CA VAL A 238 25.20 5.99 6.33
C VAL A 238 24.11 6.42 5.37
N GLY A 239 22.86 6.09 5.65
CA GLY A 239 21.76 6.49 4.77
C GLY A 239 20.38 6.40 5.41
N ALA A 240 19.39 6.92 4.69
CA ALA A 240 18.01 6.92 5.09
C ALA A 240 17.46 5.49 5.13
N SER A 241 16.87 5.08 6.25
CA SER A 241 16.19 3.78 6.36
C SER A 241 14.78 3.88 6.95
N ALA A 242 14.44 5.04 7.51
CA ALA A 242 13.12 5.35 8.03
C ALA A 242 12.15 5.57 6.85
N ILE A 243 10.92 5.03 6.97
CA ILE A 243 9.89 5.11 5.92
C ILE A 243 9.54 6.58 5.65
N GLU A 244 9.62 7.42 6.67
CA GLU A 244 9.38 8.87 6.62
C GLU A 244 10.32 9.61 5.66
N LEU A 245 11.50 9.06 5.37
CA LEU A 245 12.49 9.67 4.49
C LEU A 245 12.33 9.26 3.01
N ARG A 246 11.41 8.33 2.72
CA ARG A 246 10.99 7.92 1.36
C ARG A 246 12.12 7.47 0.42
N ASP A 247 13.26 7.05 0.95
CA ASP A 247 14.37 6.47 0.20
C ASP A 247 14.23 4.94 0.12
N LEU A 248 13.19 4.46 -0.59
CA LEU A 248 12.81 3.06 -0.65
C LEU A 248 12.71 2.58 -2.10
N PHE A 249 13.20 1.37 -2.36
CA PHE A 249 13.23 0.73 -3.68
C PHE A 249 12.69 -0.70 -3.60
N ASP A 250 11.91 -1.11 -4.60
CA ASP A 250 11.51 -2.51 -4.77
C ASP A 250 12.67 -3.31 -5.38
N VAL A 251 13.03 -4.43 -4.77
CA VAL A 251 14.11 -5.31 -5.20
C VAL A 251 13.66 -6.77 -5.28
N PRO A 252 14.27 -7.58 -6.17
CA PRO A 252 14.02 -9.01 -6.21
C PRO A 252 14.26 -9.68 -4.85
N VAL A 253 13.43 -10.69 -4.51
CA VAL A 253 13.54 -11.52 -3.29
C VAL A 253 13.23 -10.80 -1.97
N SER A 254 13.90 -9.69 -1.67
CA SER A 254 13.79 -8.99 -0.37
C SER A 254 12.66 -7.96 -0.31
N GLY A 255 11.94 -7.72 -1.41
CA GLY A 255 10.85 -6.75 -1.46
C GLY A 255 11.36 -5.31 -1.37
N ILE A 256 10.80 -4.50 -0.48
CA ILE A 256 11.13 -3.07 -0.39
C ILE A 256 12.29 -2.84 0.58
N VAL A 257 13.37 -2.24 0.09
CA VAL A 257 14.59 -1.95 0.86
C VAL A 257 15.02 -0.49 0.69
N SER A 258 15.84 0.03 1.61
CA SER A 258 16.34 1.40 1.50
C SER A 258 17.43 1.58 0.43
N GLY A 259 17.62 2.81 -0.09
CA GLY A 259 18.68 3.14 -1.05
C GLY A 259 20.06 2.72 -0.57
N SER A 260 20.38 3.02 0.69
CA SER A 260 21.61 2.58 1.34
C SER A 260 21.80 1.05 1.38
N THR A 261 20.72 0.28 1.49
CA THR A 261 20.75 -1.19 1.43
C THR A 261 21.03 -1.67 0.00
N VAL A 262 20.47 -1.03 -1.03
CA VAL A 262 20.81 -1.32 -2.43
C VAL A 262 22.30 -1.08 -2.68
N ILE A 263 22.85 0.03 -2.20
CA ILE A 263 24.29 0.33 -2.30
C ILE A 263 25.12 -0.74 -1.57
N ALA A 264 24.70 -1.16 -0.36
CA ALA A 264 25.39 -2.20 0.39
C ALA A 264 25.38 -3.56 -0.34
N LEU A 265 24.23 -3.98 -0.89
CA LEU A 265 24.12 -5.23 -1.65
C LEU A 265 24.95 -5.20 -2.94
N ALA A 266 24.97 -4.06 -3.64
CA ALA A 266 25.82 -3.86 -4.80
C ALA A 266 27.32 -3.93 -4.42
N THR A 267 27.70 -3.35 -3.27
CA THR A 267 29.08 -3.38 -2.74
C THR A 267 29.48 -4.80 -2.37
N GLU A 268 28.64 -5.53 -1.63
CA GLU A 268 28.84 -6.93 -1.28
C GLU A 268 28.96 -7.84 -2.51
N SER A 269 28.16 -7.57 -3.55
CA SER A 269 28.27 -8.29 -4.83
C SER A 269 29.67 -8.12 -5.46
N LEU A 270 30.28 -6.94 -5.35
CA LEU A 270 31.63 -6.68 -5.86
C LEU A 270 32.74 -7.25 -4.97
N LEU A 271 32.60 -7.14 -3.65
CA LEU A 271 33.55 -7.66 -2.66
C LEU A 271 33.65 -9.18 -2.71
N GLN A 272 32.53 -9.87 -2.95
CA GLN A 272 32.50 -11.33 -3.06
C GLN A 272 32.80 -11.86 -4.47
N GLU A 273 33.11 -10.99 -5.43
CA GLU A 273 33.28 -11.32 -6.86
C GLU A 273 32.04 -11.99 -7.49
N ARG A 274 30.85 -11.56 -7.04
CA ARG A 274 29.54 -12.08 -7.44
C ARG A 274 28.68 -11.08 -8.20
N ALA A 275 29.28 -10.02 -8.71
CA ALA A 275 28.64 -9.10 -9.66
C ALA A 275 27.97 -9.88 -10.81
N LEU A 276 26.64 -9.86 -10.87
CA LEU A 276 25.92 -10.68 -11.82
C LEU A 276 26.14 -10.20 -13.25
N THR A 277 26.47 -11.15 -14.11
CA THR A 277 26.57 -10.93 -15.55
C THR A 277 25.35 -11.53 -16.24
N PHE A 278 24.62 -10.70 -16.97
CA PHE A 278 23.45 -11.14 -17.73
C PHE A 278 23.89 -11.62 -19.11
N LEU A 279 23.72 -12.92 -19.36
CA LEU A 279 24.07 -13.54 -20.63
C LEU A 279 22.82 -13.80 -21.45
N ALA A 280 22.55 -12.90 -22.39
CA ALA A 280 21.49 -13.07 -23.36
C ALA A 280 21.82 -14.22 -24.32
N THR A 281 20.81 -15.05 -24.63
CA THR A 281 21.00 -16.14 -25.60
C THR A 281 21.01 -15.56 -27.02
N PRO A 282 22.11 -15.65 -27.79
CA PRO A 282 22.16 -15.06 -29.13
C PRO A 282 21.15 -15.71 -30.08
N TRP A 283 20.52 -14.92 -30.94
CA TRP A 283 19.45 -15.39 -31.83
C TRP A 283 19.87 -16.56 -32.74
N PHE A 284 21.14 -16.64 -33.14
CA PHE A 284 21.66 -17.73 -33.97
C PHE A 284 21.82 -19.03 -33.18
N VAL A 285 22.11 -18.96 -31.87
CA VAL A 285 22.12 -20.14 -30.97
C VAL A 285 20.69 -20.66 -30.81
N LEU A 286 19.73 -19.75 -30.57
CA LEU A 286 18.31 -20.10 -30.52
C LEU A 286 17.82 -20.73 -31.83
N ALA A 287 18.21 -20.17 -32.98
CA ALA A 287 17.85 -20.72 -34.29
C ALA A 287 18.45 -22.13 -34.52
N GLY A 288 19.71 -22.34 -34.11
CA GLY A 288 20.36 -23.65 -34.16
C GLY A 288 19.68 -24.67 -33.26
N MET A 289 19.35 -24.30 -32.01
CA MET A 289 18.60 -25.14 -31.09
C MET A 289 17.21 -25.46 -31.64
N ALA A 290 16.48 -24.46 -32.15
CA ALA A 290 15.16 -24.66 -32.73
C ALA A 290 15.20 -25.67 -33.89
N PHE A 291 16.21 -25.58 -34.75
CA PHE A 291 16.39 -26.52 -35.85
C PHE A 291 16.63 -27.96 -35.35
N ILE A 292 17.55 -28.15 -34.40
CA ILE A 292 17.89 -29.47 -33.85
C ILE A 292 16.69 -30.07 -33.11
N VAL A 293 16.09 -29.30 -32.20
CA VAL A 293 14.94 -29.73 -31.40
C VAL A 293 13.77 -30.08 -32.30
N PHE A 294 13.45 -29.25 -33.29
CA PHE A 294 12.37 -29.53 -34.24
C PHE A 294 12.67 -30.76 -35.10
N ALA A 295 13.89 -30.91 -35.62
CA ALA A 295 14.29 -32.06 -36.43
C ALA A 295 14.20 -33.38 -35.64
N CYS A 296 14.56 -33.37 -34.36
CA CYS A 296 14.43 -34.52 -33.46
C CYS A 296 12.96 -34.81 -33.12
N ALA A 297 12.18 -33.78 -32.76
CA ALA A 297 10.77 -33.92 -32.42
C ALA A 297 9.93 -34.49 -33.58
N VAL A 298 10.29 -34.16 -34.83
CA VAL A 298 9.66 -34.70 -36.04
C VAL A 298 9.93 -36.21 -36.23
N ARG A 299 11.05 -36.74 -35.72
CA ARG A 299 11.47 -38.15 -35.89
C ARG A 299 11.05 -39.06 -34.74
N LEU A 300 10.86 -38.52 -33.55
CA LEU A 300 10.47 -39.27 -32.34
C LEU A 300 8.95 -39.51 -32.28
N SER A 301 8.54 -40.60 -31.61
CA SER A 301 7.12 -40.76 -31.23
C SER A 301 6.73 -39.71 -30.21
N SER A 302 5.47 -39.28 -30.20
CA SER A 302 5.06 -38.08 -29.46
C SER A 302 5.31 -38.17 -27.95
N ARG A 303 5.12 -39.35 -27.34
CA ARG A 303 5.43 -39.58 -25.92
C ARG A 303 6.90 -39.35 -25.59
N TYR A 304 7.83 -39.83 -26.43
CA TYR A 304 9.26 -39.64 -26.21
C TYR A 304 9.71 -38.23 -26.60
N ALA A 305 9.08 -37.61 -27.60
CA ALA A 305 9.34 -36.23 -27.98
C ALA A 305 8.97 -35.26 -26.86
N ILE A 306 7.77 -35.40 -26.26
CA ILE A 306 7.33 -34.57 -25.14
C ILE A 306 8.22 -34.78 -23.92
N ALA A 307 8.52 -36.04 -23.55
CA ALA A 307 9.42 -36.33 -22.44
C ALA A 307 10.83 -35.73 -22.64
N ALA A 308 11.37 -35.80 -23.87
CA ALA A 308 12.67 -35.19 -24.19
C ALA A 308 12.63 -33.65 -24.14
N LEU A 309 11.54 -33.02 -24.60
CA LEU A 309 11.37 -31.56 -24.53
C LEU A 309 11.28 -31.06 -23.09
N VAL A 310 10.50 -31.75 -22.24
CA VAL A 310 10.41 -31.45 -20.80
C VAL A 310 11.77 -31.67 -20.13
N GLY A 311 12.46 -32.77 -20.44
CA GLY A 311 13.81 -33.03 -19.94
C GLY A 311 14.81 -31.94 -20.34
N LEU A 312 14.74 -31.43 -21.57
CA LEU A 312 15.59 -30.33 -22.03
C LEU A 312 15.28 -29.02 -21.30
N ALA A 313 13.99 -28.73 -21.04
CA ALA A 313 13.57 -27.55 -20.29
C ALA A 313 14.11 -27.58 -18.85
N VAL A 314 13.98 -28.74 -18.18
CA VAL A 314 14.53 -28.93 -16.82
C VAL A 314 16.05 -28.83 -16.84
N THR A 315 16.72 -29.41 -17.84
CA THR A 315 18.19 -29.35 -17.95
C THR A 315 18.68 -27.91 -18.17
N ALA A 316 17.96 -27.12 -18.97
CA ALA A 316 18.28 -25.71 -19.19
C ALA A 316 18.18 -24.89 -17.89
N GLU A 317 17.13 -25.11 -17.09
CA GLU A 317 16.99 -24.45 -15.78
C GLU A 317 18.02 -24.92 -14.77
N MET A 318 18.33 -26.22 -14.71
CA MET A 318 19.37 -26.74 -13.84
C MET A 318 20.75 -26.18 -14.18
N LEU A 319 21.05 -26.01 -15.48
CA LEU A 319 22.28 -25.36 -15.93
C LEU A 319 22.29 -23.87 -15.58
N ALA A 320 21.19 -23.16 -15.82
CA ALA A 320 21.09 -21.74 -15.48
C ALA A 320 21.22 -21.50 -13.98
N LEU A 321 20.60 -22.35 -13.15
CA LEU A 321 20.74 -22.35 -11.71
C LEU A 321 22.19 -22.62 -11.28
N TYR A 322 22.85 -23.62 -11.87
CA TYR A 322 24.25 -23.92 -11.60
C TYR A 322 25.19 -22.74 -11.93
N LEU A 323 24.96 -22.08 -13.07
CA LEU A 323 25.74 -20.92 -13.51
C LEU A 323 25.50 -19.69 -12.61
N GLN A 324 24.25 -19.43 -12.22
CA GLN A 324 23.92 -18.31 -11.34
C GLN A 324 24.51 -18.50 -9.94
N ASN A 325 24.33 -19.69 -9.36
CA ASN A 325 24.79 -19.99 -8.01
C ASN A 325 26.32 -20.11 -7.94
N GLY A 326 26.93 -20.80 -8.90
CA GLY A 326 28.38 -21.08 -8.90
C GLY A 326 29.27 -20.01 -9.52
N HIS A 327 28.75 -19.24 -10.49
CA HIS A 327 29.56 -18.35 -11.32
C HIS A 327 29.01 -16.93 -11.46
N ALA A 328 27.91 -16.57 -10.77
CA ALA A 328 27.27 -15.25 -10.89
C ALA A 328 26.90 -14.89 -12.34
N ILE A 329 26.52 -15.90 -13.13
CA ILE A 329 26.06 -15.72 -14.52
C ILE A 329 24.56 -15.99 -14.57
N VAL A 330 23.78 -14.96 -14.90
CA VAL A 330 22.34 -15.09 -15.14
C VAL A 330 22.14 -15.42 -16.61
N LEU A 331 21.78 -16.68 -16.89
CA LEU A 331 21.43 -17.12 -18.23
C LEU A 331 19.95 -16.83 -18.53
N GLU A 332 19.68 -16.09 -19.59
CA GLU A 332 18.33 -15.84 -20.11
C GLU A 332 17.80 -17.11 -20.80
N THR A 333 16.84 -17.79 -20.17
CA THR A 333 16.27 -19.07 -20.61
C THR A 333 14.84 -18.97 -21.14
N ALA A 334 14.16 -17.82 -21.02
CA ALA A 334 12.77 -17.65 -21.44
C ALA A 334 12.58 -18.00 -22.92
N ALA A 335 13.50 -17.57 -23.79
CA ALA A 335 13.45 -17.90 -25.20
C ALA A 335 13.56 -19.41 -25.47
N ILE A 336 14.35 -20.13 -24.67
CA ILE A 336 14.48 -21.60 -24.73
C ILE A 336 13.15 -22.24 -24.31
N HIS A 337 12.52 -21.76 -23.23
CA HIS A 337 11.23 -22.30 -22.77
C HIS A 337 10.10 -22.05 -23.75
N VAL A 338 10.01 -20.84 -24.33
CA VAL A 338 9.02 -20.53 -25.37
C VAL A 338 9.21 -21.44 -26.59
N LEU A 339 10.45 -21.66 -27.01
CA LEU A 339 10.79 -22.61 -28.08
C LEU A 339 10.31 -24.04 -27.73
N LEU A 340 10.67 -24.55 -26.55
CA LEU A 340 10.32 -25.92 -26.13
C LEU A 340 8.82 -26.10 -25.94
N ALA A 341 8.12 -25.10 -25.42
CA ALA A 341 6.68 -25.07 -25.28
C ALA A 341 5.98 -25.06 -26.65
N ALA A 342 6.41 -24.21 -27.58
CA ALA A 342 5.88 -24.16 -28.94
C ALA A 342 6.09 -25.50 -29.68
N CYS A 343 7.26 -26.13 -29.51
CA CYS A 343 7.54 -27.47 -30.01
C CYS A 343 6.62 -28.52 -29.38
N SER A 344 6.38 -28.46 -28.06
CA SER A 344 5.51 -29.39 -27.33
C SER A 344 4.05 -29.29 -27.80
N ILE A 345 3.54 -28.07 -27.93
CA ILE A 345 2.22 -27.77 -28.47
C ILE A 345 2.09 -28.33 -29.89
N TRP A 346 3.09 -28.11 -30.75
CA TRP A 346 3.07 -28.65 -32.10
C TRP A 346 3.07 -30.19 -32.13
N VAL A 347 3.85 -30.87 -31.27
CA VAL A 347 3.86 -32.33 -31.16
C VAL A 347 2.49 -32.87 -30.74
N LEU A 348 1.79 -32.20 -29.83
CA LEU A 348 0.41 -32.54 -29.43
C LEU A 348 -0.55 -32.41 -30.62
N PHE A 349 -0.49 -31.29 -31.35
CA PHE A 349 -1.33 -31.07 -32.54
C PHE A 349 -1.05 -32.07 -33.67
N ARG A 350 0.19 -32.56 -33.80
CA ARG A 350 0.56 -33.61 -34.76
C ARG A 350 -0.22 -34.90 -34.54
N GLU A 351 -0.48 -35.26 -33.28
CA GLU A 351 -1.08 -36.55 -32.90
C GLU A 351 -2.61 -36.52 -32.79
N PHE A 352 -3.18 -35.41 -32.27
CA PHE A 352 -4.57 -35.35 -31.83
C PHE A 352 -5.62 -34.96 -32.88
N GLY A 353 -5.28 -34.92 -34.17
CA GLY A 353 -6.12 -34.37 -35.26
C GLY A 353 -7.65 -34.33 -35.01
N LEU A 354 -8.25 -33.15 -35.20
CA LEU A 354 -9.65 -32.71 -34.91
C LEU A 354 -10.79 -33.75 -35.05
N ARG A 355 -10.61 -34.82 -35.83
CA ARG A 355 -11.59 -35.92 -35.99
C ARG A 355 -11.66 -36.88 -34.80
N ARG A 356 -10.56 -37.11 -34.04
CA ARG A 356 -10.57 -38.07 -32.91
C ARG A 356 -11.27 -37.53 -31.67
N VAL A 357 -11.14 -36.22 -31.41
CA VAL A 357 -11.83 -35.54 -30.30
C VAL A 357 -13.36 -35.60 -30.47
N ARG A 358 -13.85 -35.41 -31.70
CA ARG A 358 -15.29 -35.56 -32.02
C ARG A 358 -15.82 -36.98 -31.86
N LEU A 359 -14.99 -37.98 -32.14
CA LEU A 359 -15.37 -39.41 -32.00
C LEU A 359 -15.32 -39.90 -30.55
N TRP A 360 -14.51 -39.28 -29.70
CA TRP A 360 -14.48 -39.55 -28.25
C TRP A 360 -15.77 -39.05 -27.58
N ILE A 361 -16.25 -37.86 -27.94
CA ILE A 361 -17.52 -37.30 -27.43
C ILE A 361 -18.73 -38.17 -27.83
N ALA A 362 -18.76 -38.69 -29.07
CA ALA A 362 -19.87 -39.50 -29.58
C ALA A 362 -19.91 -40.95 -29.05
N ARG A 363 -18.76 -41.56 -28.74
CA ARG A 363 -18.70 -42.95 -28.23
C ARG A 363 -19.08 -43.07 -26.74
N THR A 364 -18.99 -41.97 -26.01
CA THR A 364 -19.27 -41.93 -24.56
C THR A 364 -20.78 -41.95 -24.27
N GLN A 365 -21.64 -41.58 -25.23
CA GLN A 365 -23.11 -41.55 -25.07
C GLN A 365 -23.81 -42.90 -25.34
N ALA A 366 -23.22 -43.83 -26.10
CA ALA A 366 -23.95 -44.98 -26.65
C ALA A 366 -23.72 -46.32 -25.91
N ALA A 367 -22.73 -46.41 -25.00
CA ALA A 367 -22.36 -47.67 -24.34
C ALA A 367 -22.91 -47.81 -22.90
N ASN A 368 -23.71 -46.85 -22.42
CA ASN A 368 -23.91 -46.59 -20.98
C ASN A 368 -25.37 -46.75 -20.51
N SER A 369 -26.16 -47.70 -21.01
CA SER A 369 -27.58 -47.80 -20.60
C SER A 369 -27.95 -49.05 -19.79
N GLN A 370 -27.26 -50.17 -19.95
CA GLN A 370 -27.51 -51.40 -19.16
C GLN A 370 -26.42 -51.69 -18.13
N SER A 371 -25.14 -51.51 -18.48
CA SER A 371 -24.03 -51.54 -17.50
C SER A 371 -24.06 -50.34 -16.53
N VAL A 372 -24.83 -49.30 -16.85
CA VAL A 372 -25.00 -48.12 -16.00
C VAL A 372 -25.99 -48.36 -14.89
N LEU A 373 -27.01 -49.23 -15.00
CA LEU A 373 -27.88 -49.47 -13.84
C LEU A 373 -27.18 -50.31 -12.76
N GLU A 374 -26.37 -51.29 -13.18
CA GLU A 374 -25.51 -52.07 -12.27
C GLU A 374 -24.34 -51.23 -11.74
N ARG A 375 -23.65 -50.44 -12.57
CA ARG A 375 -22.64 -49.48 -12.09
C ARG A 375 -23.21 -48.28 -11.34
N VAL A 376 -24.44 -47.82 -11.56
CA VAL A 376 -25.00 -46.68 -10.81
C VAL A 376 -25.38 -47.10 -9.40
N LEU A 377 -25.75 -48.37 -9.19
CA LEU A 377 -25.94 -48.92 -7.86
C LEU A 377 -24.60 -49.24 -7.18
N ASP A 378 -23.58 -49.74 -7.89
CA ASP A 378 -22.29 -50.12 -7.28
C ASP A 378 -21.23 -48.97 -7.24
N ASP A 379 -21.22 -48.04 -8.21
CA ASP A 379 -20.36 -46.83 -8.28
C ASP A 379 -21.13 -45.54 -7.85
N GLY A 380 -22.34 -45.68 -7.31
CA GLY A 380 -23.16 -44.55 -6.85
C GLY A 380 -22.62 -43.92 -5.56
N PHE A 381 -22.69 -42.59 -5.44
CA PHE A 381 -22.25 -41.83 -4.26
C PHE A 381 -23.05 -42.10 -2.96
N HIS A 382 -24.14 -42.85 -3.04
CA HIS A 382 -24.98 -43.20 -1.90
C HIS A 382 -24.90 -44.70 -1.65
N GLY A 383 -24.78 -45.10 -0.39
CA GLY A 383 -24.98 -46.49 0.01
C GLY A 383 -26.44 -46.88 -0.18
N VAL A 384 -26.71 -48.03 -0.80
CA VAL A 384 -28.06 -48.55 -1.00
C VAL A 384 -28.13 -49.99 -0.50
N ALA A 385 -29.10 -50.26 0.38
CA ALA A 385 -29.47 -51.61 0.79
C ALA A 385 -30.97 -51.85 0.55
N ILE A 386 -31.32 -53.03 0.04
CA ILE A 386 -32.69 -53.45 -0.25
C ILE A 386 -33.03 -54.62 0.64
N LEU A 387 -34.09 -54.48 1.43
CA LEU A 387 -34.60 -55.51 2.32
C LEU A 387 -35.92 -56.10 1.80
N ASN A 388 -36.10 -57.40 1.98
CA ASN A 388 -37.34 -58.10 1.66
C ASN A 388 -38.36 -58.08 2.81
N GLU A 389 -39.48 -58.77 2.63
CA GLU A 389 -40.58 -58.88 3.59
C GLU A 389 -40.23 -59.57 4.90
N ARG A 390 -39.09 -60.27 4.94
CA ARG A 390 -38.54 -60.90 6.14
C ARG A 390 -37.44 -60.07 6.78
N LEU A 391 -37.28 -58.81 6.34
CA LEU A 391 -36.20 -57.91 6.73
C LEU A 391 -34.80 -58.51 6.50
N GLN A 392 -34.67 -59.34 5.45
CA GLN A 392 -33.38 -59.86 4.99
C GLN A 392 -32.83 -58.95 3.90
N VAL A 393 -31.53 -58.67 3.95
CA VAL A 393 -30.85 -57.85 2.96
C VAL A 393 -30.71 -58.66 1.68
N THR A 394 -31.51 -58.31 0.67
CA THR A 394 -31.47 -58.95 -0.65
C THR A 394 -30.33 -58.41 -1.50
N ARG A 395 -29.98 -57.13 -1.29
CA ARG A 395 -28.89 -56.47 -1.99
C ARG A 395 -28.33 -55.35 -1.14
N ILE A 396 -27.01 -55.22 -1.11
CA ILE A 396 -26.30 -54.09 -0.52
C ILE A 396 -25.10 -53.76 -1.40
N ASN A 397 -24.93 -52.48 -1.75
CA ASN A 397 -23.78 -52.05 -2.53
C ASN A 397 -22.55 -51.85 -1.63
N ARG A 398 -21.37 -51.76 -2.24
CA ARG A 398 -20.10 -51.62 -1.51
C ARG A 398 -20.03 -50.32 -0.69
N GLU A 399 -20.56 -49.22 -1.22
CA GLU A 399 -20.60 -47.94 -0.51
C GLU A 399 -21.41 -48.05 0.79
N ALA A 400 -22.54 -48.78 0.82
CA ALA A 400 -23.31 -48.99 2.05
C ALA A 400 -22.53 -49.82 3.08
N LEU A 401 -21.79 -50.85 2.65
CA LEU A 401 -20.94 -51.66 3.53
C LEU A 401 -19.81 -50.81 4.13
N ASP A 402 -19.13 -50.02 3.30
CA ASP A 402 -18.05 -49.14 3.72
C ASP A 402 -18.54 -48.03 4.66
N LEU A 403 -19.72 -47.44 4.41
CA LEU A 403 -20.34 -46.43 5.28
C LEU A 403 -20.77 -46.97 6.64
N LEU A 404 -21.22 -48.23 6.69
CA LEU A 404 -21.65 -48.89 7.92
C LEU A 404 -20.50 -49.61 8.65
N GLY A 405 -19.33 -49.77 8.01
CA GLY A 405 -18.17 -50.48 8.55
C GLY A 405 -18.38 -51.99 8.64
N LEU A 406 -19.12 -52.57 7.71
CA LEU A 406 -19.47 -53.98 7.67
C LEU A 406 -18.76 -54.67 6.51
N GLU A 407 -18.28 -55.90 6.70
CA GLU A 407 -17.72 -56.71 5.59
C GLU A 407 -18.83 -57.35 4.74
N SER A 408 -19.98 -57.66 5.36
CA SER A 408 -21.19 -58.13 4.71
C SER A 408 -22.39 -57.90 5.63
N ALA A 409 -23.58 -57.74 5.06
CA ALA A 409 -24.83 -57.72 5.81
C ALA A 409 -25.91 -58.50 5.04
N ASN A 410 -26.41 -59.58 5.63
CA ASN A 410 -27.47 -60.44 5.07
C ASN A 410 -28.78 -60.33 5.84
N ARG A 411 -28.73 -59.86 7.08
CA ARG A 411 -29.88 -59.75 7.98
C ARG A 411 -29.94 -58.40 8.66
N LEU A 412 -31.13 -57.97 9.07
CA LEU A 412 -31.35 -56.68 9.72
C LEU A 412 -30.54 -56.51 11.03
N ASP A 413 -30.34 -57.60 11.78
CA ASP A 413 -29.59 -57.62 13.04
C ASP A 413 -28.07 -57.45 12.87
N GLU A 414 -27.58 -57.49 11.63
CA GLU A 414 -26.17 -57.22 11.29
C GLU A 414 -25.93 -55.73 10.99
N LEU A 415 -26.99 -54.92 10.84
CA LEU A 415 -26.88 -53.46 10.74
C LEU A 415 -26.66 -52.84 12.12
N PRO A 416 -26.07 -51.63 12.21
CA PRO A 416 -25.97 -50.91 13.48
C PRO A 416 -27.33 -50.82 14.18
N ALA A 417 -27.37 -51.13 15.48
CA ALA A 417 -28.61 -51.36 16.23
C ALA A 417 -29.64 -50.23 16.09
N GLN A 418 -29.21 -48.96 16.05
CA GLN A 418 -30.13 -47.83 15.87
C GLN A 418 -30.74 -47.77 14.47
N ILE A 419 -29.98 -48.10 13.42
CA ILE A 419 -30.46 -48.12 12.03
C ILE A 419 -31.36 -49.33 11.81
N GLY A 420 -30.98 -50.51 12.32
CA GLY A 420 -31.78 -51.73 12.25
C GLY A 420 -33.15 -51.57 12.91
N GLN A 421 -33.21 -50.98 14.11
CA GLN A 421 -34.47 -50.71 14.80
C GLN A 421 -35.36 -49.72 14.02
N HIS A 422 -34.77 -48.64 13.49
CA HIS A 422 -35.53 -47.64 12.74
C HIS A 422 -36.10 -48.20 11.42
N VAL A 423 -35.37 -49.09 10.73
CA VAL A 423 -35.90 -49.81 9.56
C VAL A 423 -37.09 -50.69 9.93
N ALA A 424 -37.01 -51.46 11.02
CA ALA A 424 -38.13 -52.29 11.48
C ALA A 424 -39.38 -51.45 11.81
N ASP A 425 -39.19 -50.32 12.50
CA ASP A 425 -40.29 -49.44 12.90
C ASP A 425 -41.00 -48.81 11.69
N ILE A 426 -40.24 -48.34 10.69
CA ILE A 426 -40.79 -47.73 9.46
C ILE A 426 -41.51 -48.76 8.58
N VAL A 427 -40.95 -49.96 8.42
CA VAL A 427 -41.61 -51.03 7.64
C VAL A 427 -42.93 -51.44 8.30
N ALA A 428 -42.92 -51.63 9.62
CA ALA A 428 -44.13 -51.97 10.36
C ALA A 428 -45.19 -50.85 10.33
N ALA A 429 -44.79 -49.58 10.31
CA ALA A 429 -45.70 -48.45 10.16
C ALA A 429 -46.33 -48.40 8.76
N PHE A 430 -45.54 -48.66 7.72
CA PHE A 430 -46.03 -48.71 6.33
C PHE A 430 -47.06 -49.81 6.11
N GLU A 431 -46.84 -51.00 6.69
CA GLU A 431 -47.81 -52.10 6.67
C GLU A 431 -49.15 -51.75 7.35
N ARG A 432 -49.14 -50.84 8.33
CA ARG A 432 -50.35 -50.31 8.99
C ARG A 432 -51.03 -49.17 8.21
N GLY A 433 -50.49 -48.78 7.05
CA GLY A 433 -51.00 -47.68 6.24
C GLY A 433 -50.60 -46.28 6.73
N GLU A 434 -49.58 -46.19 7.59
CA GLU A 434 -49.00 -44.93 8.04
C GLU A 434 -47.95 -44.45 7.01
N GLY A 435 -47.84 -43.13 6.81
CA GLY A 435 -47.02 -42.54 5.74
C GLY A 435 -45.51 -42.85 5.83
N ALA A 436 -44.78 -42.60 4.74
CA ALA A 436 -43.35 -42.88 4.65
C ALA A 436 -42.52 -42.14 5.73
N GLY A 437 -41.50 -42.82 6.26
CA GLY A 437 -40.59 -42.30 7.29
C GLY A 437 -39.81 -41.06 6.85
N LYS A 438 -39.56 -40.15 7.78
CA LYS A 438 -38.67 -39.00 7.55
C LYS A 438 -37.21 -39.46 7.54
N PRO A 439 -36.31 -38.81 6.77
CA PRO A 439 -34.88 -39.08 6.83
C PRO A 439 -34.36 -38.83 8.25
N ALA A 440 -33.40 -39.67 8.68
CA ALA A 440 -32.74 -39.58 9.98
C ALA A 440 -31.22 -39.48 9.81
N VAL A 441 -30.57 -38.86 10.79
CA VAL A 441 -29.11 -38.68 10.82
C VAL A 441 -28.55 -39.43 12.02
N HIS A 442 -27.46 -40.15 11.81
CA HIS A 442 -26.81 -40.91 12.87
C HIS A 442 -25.28 -40.82 12.79
N VAL A 443 -24.64 -40.76 13.96
CA VAL A 443 -23.18 -40.68 14.09
C VAL A 443 -22.64 -42.08 14.38
N LEU A 444 -21.85 -42.61 13.45
CA LEU A 444 -21.19 -43.90 13.60
C LEU A 444 -19.77 -43.68 14.12
N HIS A 445 -19.44 -44.41 15.18
CA HIS A 445 -18.11 -44.41 15.78
C HIS A 445 -17.44 -45.73 15.41
N PHE A 446 -16.35 -45.67 14.64
CA PHE A 446 -15.62 -46.86 14.22
C PHE A 446 -14.53 -47.23 15.24
N ALA A 447 -14.21 -48.52 15.33
CA ALA A 447 -13.17 -49.04 16.21
C ALA A 447 -11.76 -48.43 15.95
N THR A 448 -11.57 -47.82 14.78
CA THR A 448 -10.34 -47.12 14.35
C THR A 448 -10.23 -45.69 14.89
N GLY A 449 -11.25 -45.18 15.60
CA GLY A 449 -11.31 -43.80 16.11
C GLY A 449 -11.83 -42.78 15.08
N ALA A 450 -12.23 -43.22 13.88
CA ALA A 450 -12.89 -42.36 12.91
C ALA A 450 -14.38 -42.17 13.28
N GLU A 451 -14.87 -40.94 13.15
CA GLU A 451 -16.30 -40.61 13.22
C GLU A 451 -16.85 -40.35 11.81
N ARG A 452 -18.01 -40.93 11.48
CA ARG A 452 -18.77 -40.55 10.28
C ARG A 452 -20.21 -40.19 10.63
N VAL A 453 -20.71 -39.14 9.99
CA VAL A 453 -22.10 -38.72 10.08
C VAL A 453 -22.84 -39.23 8.85
N VAL A 454 -23.77 -40.16 9.06
CA VAL A 454 -24.53 -40.80 7.99
C VAL A 454 -25.97 -40.33 8.04
N GLU A 455 -26.42 -39.70 6.96
CA GLU A 455 -27.83 -39.42 6.70
C GLU A 455 -28.44 -40.64 6.00
N TYR A 456 -29.59 -41.11 6.45
CA TYR A 456 -30.28 -42.22 5.80
C TYR A 456 -31.78 -42.02 5.69
N SER A 457 -32.34 -42.54 4.61
CA SER A 457 -33.77 -42.55 4.32
C SER A 457 -34.25 -43.96 4.02
N ILE A 458 -35.41 -44.31 4.58
CA ILE A 458 -36.03 -45.62 4.40
C ILE A 458 -37.30 -45.44 3.60
N VAL A 459 -37.35 -46.04 2.42
CA VAL A 459 -38.53 -45.99 1.54
C VAL A 459 -39.08 -47.41 1.38
N PRO A 460 -40.18 -47.75 2.07
CA PRO A 460 -40.88 -48.98 1.83
C PRO A 460 -41.75 -48.88 0.56
N PHE A 461 -41.89 -49.97 -0.18
CA PHE A 461 -42.70 -50.05 -1.38
C PHE A 461 -43.30 -51.45 -1.57
N TRP A 462 -44.46 -51.50 -2.24
CA TRP A 462 -45.07 -52.74 -2.69
C TRP A 462 -44.49 -53.16 -4.03
N LEU A 463 -44.05 -54.41 -4.14
CA LEU A 463 -43.65 -55.00 -5.41
C LEU A 463 -44.72 -56.03 -5.83
N SER A 464 -45.53 -55.67 -6.83
CA SER A 464 -46.57 -56.55 -7.37
C SER A 464 -46.07 -57.26 -8.64
N GLY A 465 -46.25 -58.59 -8.73
CA GLY A 465 -46.10 -59.33 -10.00
C GLY A 465 -44.94 -60.33 -10.12
N PHE A 466 -44.21 -60.67 -9.06
CA PHE A 466 -43.28 -61.81 -9.06
C PHE A 466 -43.96 -63.06 -8.48
N ALA A 467 -44.54 -63.89 -9.33
CA ALA A 467 -44.93 -65.25 -8.97
C ALA A 467 -43.79 -66.20 -9.34
N ASP A 468 -43.11 -66.78 -8.34
CA ASP A 468 -42.00 -67.70 -8.57
C ASP A 468 -42.46 -69.05 -9.16
N ARG A 469 -43.78 -69.31 -9.13
CA ARG A 469 -44.44 -70.45 -9.77
C ARG A 469 -45.79 -70.08 -10.40
N PRO A 470 -46.15 -70.65 -11.56
CA PRO A 470 -47.46 -70.42 -12.16
C PRO A 470 -48.55 -71.08 -11.31
N GLY A 471 -49.38 -70.28 -10.64
CA GLY A 471 -50.57 -70.74 -9.89
C GLY A 471 -50.76 -70.12 -8.49
N GLU A 472 -49.80 -69.37 -7.96
CA GLU A 472 -49.96 -68.63 -6.69
C GLU A 472 -50.51 -67.22 -6.93
N THR A 473 -51.52 -66.84 -6.16
CA THR A 473 -52.03 -65.47 -6.12
C THR A 473 -50.91 -64.55 -5.64
N SER A 474 -50.52 -63.59 -6.48
CA SER A 474 -49.54 -62.54 -6.17
C SER A 474 -50.00 -61.76 -4.95
N GLY A 475 -49.42 -62.04 -3.78
CA GLY A 475 -49.50 -61.13 -2.65
C GLY A 475 -48.67 -59.89 -2.97
N ASP A 476 -49.14 -58.71 -2.57
CA ASP A 476 -48.27 -57.54 -2.53
C ASP A 476 -47.22 -57.80 -1.44
N ILE A 477 -45.94 -57.81 -1.81
CA ILE A 477 -44.81 -58.05 -0.90
C ILE A 477 -44.13 -56.71 -0.61
N VAL A 478 -43.90 -56.42 0.66
CA VAL A 478 -43.22 -55.19 1.09
C VAL A 478 -41.71 -55.35 0.95
N TYR A 479 -41.09 -54.43 0.22
CA TYR A 479 -39.65 -54.23 0.22
C TYR A 479 -39.33 -52.89 0.87
N ALA A 480 -38.12 -52.75 1.40
CA ALA A 480 -37.61 -51.48 1.91
C ALA A 480 -36.27 -51.13 1.28
N THR A 481 -36.16 -49.92 0.75
CA THR A 481 -34.89 -49.36 0.29
C THR A 481 -34.33 -48.46 1.37
N LEU A 482 -33.17 -48.82 1.92
CA LEU A 482 -32.34 -47.98 2.76
C LEU A 482 -31.33 -47.26 1.88
N THR A 483 -31.41 -45.94 1.81
CA THR A 483 -30.39 -45.09 1.16
C THR A 483 -29.58 -44.41 2.24
N LEU A 484 -28.26 -44.49 2.16
CA LEU A 484 -27.27 -43.98 3.10
C LEU A 484 -26.40 -42.96 2.37
N ARG A 485 -26.05 -41.86 3.04
CA ARG A 485 -25.19 -40.82 2.50
C ARG A 485 -24.21 -40.35 3.56
N ASP A 486 -22.93 -40.31 3.22
CA ASP A 486 -21.94 -39.62 4.05
C ASP A 486 -22.17 -38.11 3.96
N ILE A 487 -22.50 -37.50 5.10
CA ILE A 487 -22.60 -36.06 5.24
C ILE A 487 -21.50 -35.51 6.13
N THR A 488 -20.44 -36.27 6.43
CA THR A 488 -19.32 -35.85 7.27
C THR A 488 -18.64 -34.60 6.72
N GLU A 489 -18.23 -34.60 5.45
CA GLU A 489 -17.61 -33.43 4.81
C GLU A 489 -18.62 -32.30 4.61
N ARG A 490 -19.91 -32.61 4.39
CA ARG A 490 -20.96 -31.59 4.32
C ARG A 490 -21.18 -30.92 5.67
N GLN A 491 -21.14 -31.67 6.76
CA GLN A 491 -21.29 -31.18 8.12
C GLN A 491 -20.05 -30.39 8.53
N LYS A 492 -18.83 -30.89 8.25
CA LYS A 492 -17.59 -30.12 8.41
C LYS A 492 -17.59 -28.84 7.59
N ALA A 493 -18.07 -28.88 6.35
CA ALA A 493 -18.25 -27.70 5.52
C ALA A 493 -19.31 -26.76 6.10
N HIS A 494 -20.38 -27.28 6.70
CA HIS A 494 -21.40 -26.48 7.38
C HIS A 494 -20.83 -25.80 8.64
N ASP A 495 -20.04 -26.52 9.42
CA ASP A 495 -19.35 -26.00 10.60
C ASP A 495 -18.27 -25.00 10.19
N HIS A 496 -17.58 -25.22 9.08
CA HIS A 496 -16.65 -24.28 8.48
C HIS A 496 -17.35 -23.03 7.92
N ILE A 497 -18.51 -23.17 7.27
CA ILE A 497 -19.36 -22.05 6.85
C ILE A 497 -19.84 -21.27 8.06
N ARG A 498 -20.23 -21.94 9.14
CA ARG A 498 -20.63 -21.31 10.40
C ARG A 498 -19.46 -20.56 11.04
N PHE A 499 -18.26 -21.13 11.00
CA PHE A 499 -17.03 -20.46 11.43
C PHE A 499 -16.75 -19.23 10.58
N MET A 500 -16.75 -19.33 9.25
CA MET A 500 -16.57 -18.19 8.33
C MET A 500 -17.65 -17.12 8.48
N ALA A 501 -18.88 -17.49 8.88
CA ALA A 501 -19.96 -16.54 9.10
C ALA A 501 -19.78 -15.69 10.36
N LEU A 502 -18.98 -16.14 11.33
CA LEU A 502 -18.78 -15.49 12.63
C LEU A 502 -17.34 -15.07 12.91
N HIS A 503 -16.37 -15.48 12.10
CA HIS A 503 -14.95 -15.17 12.29
C HIS A 503 -14.37 -14.41 11.10
N ASP A 504 -13.38 -13.57 11.37
CA ASP A 504 -12.53 -12.96 10.35
C ASP A 504 -11.51 -13.99 9.84
N SER A 505 -11.45 -14.17 8.53
CA SER A 505 -10.62 -15.21 7.90
C SER A 505 -9.13 -14.93 7.99
N LEU A 506 -8.72 -13.66 8.15
CA LEU A 506 -7.31 -13.28 8.23
C LEU A 506 -6.75 -13.46 9.65
N THR A 507 -7.46 -12.95 10.65
CA THR A 507 -7.00 -12.88 12.04
C THR A 507 -7.52 -14.01 12.93
N GLY A 508 -8.59 -14.70 12.51
CA GLY A 508 -9.26 -15.74 13.31
C GLY A 508 -10.13 -15.21 14.45
N LEU A 509 -10.12 -13.89 14.68
CA LEU A 509 -10.99 -13.21 15.65
C LEU A 509 -12.47 -13.30 15.24
N GLY A 510 -13.38 -12.87 16.13
CA GLY A 510 -14.77 -12.67 15.73
C GLY A 510 -14.87 -11.65 14.59
N ASN A 511 -15.86 -11.77 13.73
CA ASN A 511 -16.20 -10.70 12.79
C ASN A 511 -17.29 -9.79 13.40
N ARG A 512 -17.68 -8.74 12.67
CA ARG A 512 -18.75 -7.81 13.10
C ARG A 512 -20.04 -8.51 13.54
N ARG A 513 -20.44 -9.59 12.86
CA ARG A 513 -21.66 -10.34 13.17
C ARG A 513 -21.54 -11.08 14.50
N ALA A 514 -20.37 -11.66 14.80
CA ALA A 514 -20.13 -12.27 16.11
C ALA A 514 -20.13 -11.24 17.25
N LEU A 515 -19.60 -10.04 16.99
CA LEU A 515 -19.65 -8.93 17.93
C LEU A 515 -21.08 -8.51 18.26
N GLU A 516 -21.90 -8.27 17.23
CA GLU A 516 -23.31 -7.92 17.39
C GLU A 516 -24.05 -9.00 18.19
N GLN A 517 -23.86 -10.28 17.83
CA GLN A 517 -24.51 -11.40 18.52
C GLN A 517 -24.05 -11.54 19.99
N ALA A 518 -22.77 -11.32 20.28
CA ALA A 518 -22.26 -11.33 21.65
C ALA A 518 -22.86 -10.19 22.48
N LEU A 519 -22.98 -8.98 21.91
CA LEU A 519 -23.59 -7.84 22.57
C LEU A 519 -25.10 -8.04 22.80
N GLU A 520 -25.83 -8.61 21.83
CA GLU A 520 -27.24 -8.98 22.04
C GLU A 520 -27.42 -9.94 23.22
N ASN A 521 -26.55 -10.95 23.32
CA ASN A 521 -26.57 -11.92 24.42
C ASN A 521 -26.24 -11.27 25.77
N ILE A 522 -25.26 -10.37 25.81
CA ILE A 522 -24.86 -9.65 27.03
C ILE A 522 -25.98 -8.71 27.49
N LEU A 523 -26.58 -7.94 26.58
CA LEU A 523 -27.66 -7.00 26.87
C LEU A 523 -28.98 -7.68 27.26
N SER A 524 -29.20 -8.91 26.77
CA SER A 524 -30.37 -9.73 27.13
C SER A 524 -30.20 -10.52 28.43
N GLY A 525 -28.97 -10.65 28.92
CA GLY A 525 -28.62 -11.38 30.13
C GLY A 525 -28.59 -10.50 31.40
N PRO A 526 -28.34 -11.09 32.57
CA PRO A 526 -28.06 -10.31 33.78
C PRO A 526 -26.77 -9.51 33.62
N THR A 527 -26.79 -8.24 34.01
CA THR A 527 -25.61 -7.36 33.99
C THR A 527 -24.47 -8.01 34.78
N PRO A 528 -23.27 -8.20 34.18
CA PRO A 528 -22.11 -8.69 34.91
C PRO A 528 -21.74 -7.76 36.07
N ASP A 529 -21.25 -8.31 37.19
CA ASP A 529 -20.84 -7.52 38.35
C ASP A 529 -19.81 -6.45 37.95
N GLY A 530 -20.26 -5.19 37.92
CA GLY A 530 -19.43 -4.02 37.62
C GLY A 530 -19.55 -3.44 36.19
N GLY A 531 -20.24 -4.10 35.26
CA GLY A 531 -20.47 -3.58 33.90
C GLY A 531 -19.51 -4.10 32.83
N VAL A 532 -19.73 -3.67 31.58
CA VAL A 532 -19.00 -4.10 30.38
C VAL A 532 -18.53 -2.87 29.61
N ALA A 533 -17.29 -2.91 29.13
CA ALA A 533 -16.77 -1.90 28.21
C ALA A 533 -16.58 -2.47 26.81
N LEU A 534 -16.98 -1.67 25.84
CA LEU A 534 -16.65 -1.83 24.44
C LEU A 534 -15.42 -0.98 24.15
N VAL A 535 -14.33 -1.62 23.75
CA VAL A 535 -13.05 -0.98 23.42
C VAL A 535 -12.83 -1.14 21.93
N SER A 536 -13.15 -0.10 21.16
CA SER A 536 -12.90 -0.05 19.71
C SER A 536 -11.54 0.60 19.47
N PHE A 537 -10.72 0.02 18.60
CA PHE A 537 -9.39 0.54 18.31
C PHE A 537 -9.02 0.34 16.84
N ASP A 538 -8.17 1.22 16.35
CA ASP A 538 -7.77 1.33 14.95
C ASP A 538 -6.27 1.59 14.84
N LEU A 539 -5.64 1.09 13.78
CA LEU A 539 -4.21 1.27 13.55
C LEU A 539 -3.93 2.58 12.80
N ASP A 540 -3.28 3.52 13.47
CA ASP A 540 -3.01 4.83 12.89
C ASP A 540 -2.07 4.71 11.67
N ARG A 541 -2.48 5.29 10.55
CA ARG A 541 -1.74 5.29 9.28
C ARG A 541 -1.45 3.89 8.72
N PHE A 542 -2.27 2.89 9.03
CA PHE A 542 -2.12 1.53 8.45
C PHE A 542 -2.11 1.53 6.92
N LYS A 543 -2.84 2.45 6.28
CA LYS A 543 -2.78 2.63 4.83
C LYS A 543 -1.36 2.93 4.33
N ALA A 544 -0.60 3.78 5.03
CA ALA A 544 0.79 4.06 4.68
C ALA A 544 1.69 2.82 4.81
N VAL A 545 1.38 1.91 5.74
CA VAL A 545 2.07 0.60 5.85
C VAL A 545 1.76 -0.27 4.63
N ASN A 546 0.49 -0.35 4.20
CA ASN A 546 0.11 -1.09 2.99
C ASN A 546 0.73 -0.50 1.72
N ASP A 547 0.70 0.82 1.59
CA ASP A 547 1.21 1.53 0.41
C ASP A 547 2.75 1.41 0.33
N ALA A 548 3.44 1.39 1.48
CA ALA A 548 4.90 1.33 1.55
C ALA A 548 5.49 -0.08 1.62
N LEU A 549 4.78 -1.09 2.13
CA LEU A 549 5.30 -2.46 2.37
C LEU A 549 4.45 -3.56 1.71
N GLY A 550 3.37 -3.18 1.05
CA GLY A 550 2.44 -4.10 0.39
C GLY A 550 1.43 -4.75 1.32
N HIS A 551 0.29 -5.15 0.75
CA HIS A 551 -0.82 -5.77 1.50
C HIS A 551 -0.44 -7.05 2.25
N ALA A 552 0.55 -7.81 1.79
CA ALA A 552 0.98 -9.02 2.47
C ALA A 552 1.62 -8.73 3.84
N ILE A 553 2.40 -7.65 3.95
CA ILE A 553 2.96 -7.21 5.24
C ILE A 553 1.88 -6.56 6.10
N GLY A 554 0.98 -5.77 5.50
CA GLY A 554 -0.19 -5.26 6.20
C GLY A 554 -1.04 -6.36 6.83
N ASP A 555 -1.23 -7.48 6.12
CA ASP A 555 -1.93 -8.65 6.62
C ASP A 555 -1.24 -9.28 7.86
N GLU A 556 0.09 -9.35 7.86
CA GLU A 556 0.87 -9.82 9.02
C GLU A 556 0.79 -8.84 10.20
N VAL A 557 0.79 -7.53 9.94
CA VAL A 557 0.56 -6.51 10.98
C VAL A 557 -0.81 -6.70 11.63
N LEU A 558 -1.85 -6.95 10.84
CA LEU A 558 -3.20 -7.18 11.36
C LEU A 558 -3.29 -8.45 12.23
N LYS A 559 -2.62 -9.54 11.82
CA LYS A 559 -2.54 -10.78 12.61
C LYS A 559 -1.80 -10.58 13.92
N GLU A 560 -0.69 -9.85 13.89
CA GLU A 560 0.12 -9.58 15.08
C GLU A 560 -0.60 -8.61 16.04
N THR A 561 -1.30 -7.60 15.52
CA THR A 561 -2.21 -6.75 16.32
C THR A 561 -3.30 -7.59 16.99
N ALA A 562 -3.92 -8.53 16.27
CA ALA A 562 -4.90 -9.44 16.84
C ALA A 562 -4.31 -10.29 17.98
N ARG A 563 -3.10 -10.85 17.79
CA ARG A 563 -2.39 -11.62 18.81
C ARG A 563 -2.12 -10.79 20.07
N ARG A 564 -1.58 -9.57 19.91
CA ARG A 564 -1.28 -8.69 21.04
C ARG A 564 -2.55 -8.27 21.77
N ALA A 565 -3.63 -7.97 21.06
CA ALA A 565 -4.91 -7.67 21.68
C ALA A 565 -5.44 -8.84 22.53
N GLN A 566 -5.31 -10.08 22.06
CA GLN A 566 -5.68 -11.27 22.83
C GLN A 566 -4.82 -11.48 24.08
N GLU A 567 -3.51 -11.21 23.99
CA GLU A 567 -2.59 -11.35 25.12
C GLU A 567 -2.76 -10.25 26.18
N THR A 568 -3.09 -9.03 25.75
CA THR A 568 -3.32 -7.91 26.66
C THR A 568 -4.71 -7.98 27.31
N LEU A 569 -5.74 -8.35 26.53
CA LEU A 569 -7.13 -8.38 27.00
C LEU A 569 -7.58 -9.81 27.37
N VAL A 570 -6.83 -10.46 28.26
CA VAL A 570 -7.07 -11.87 28.67
C VAL A 570 -8.50 -12.13 29.18
N ALA A 571 -9.11 -11.13 29.83
CA ALA A 571 -10.46 -11.21 30.37
C ALA A 571 -11.56 -10.83 29.36
N ALA A 572 -11.22 -10.52 28.10
CA ALA A 572 -12.21 -10.17 27.08
C ALA A 572 -13.19 -11.31 26.85
N LEU A 573 -14.48 -10.97 26.81
CA LEU A 573 -15.56 -11.89 26.45
C LEU A 573 -15.52 -12.20 24.94
N LEU A 574 -15.10 -11.22 24.14
CA LEU A 574 -14.91 -11.34 22.70
C LEU A 574 -13.93 -10.27 22.21
N ILE A 575 -13.09 -10.63 21.26
CA ILE A 575 -12.34 -9.67 20.43
C ILE A 575 -12.73 -9.95 18.98
N ALA A 576 -13.10 -8.90 18.26
CA ALA A 576 -13.54 -8.97 16.88
C ALA A 576 -12.79 -7.97 15.99
N ARG A 577 -12.59 -8.32 14.72
CA ARG A 577 -12.19 -7.38 13.68
C ARG A 577 -13.44 -6.95 12.93
N THR A 578 -13.78 -5.67 12.98
CA THR A 578 -15.03 -5.13 12.45
C THR A 578 -14.92 -4.77 10.96
N GLY A 579 -13.71 -4.48 10.49
CA GLY A 579 -13.38 -4.26 9.08
C GLY A 579 -12.07 -3.49 8.92
N GLY A 580 -11.35 -3.67 7.79
CA GLY A 580 -10.11 -2.93 7.54
C GLY A 580 -9.08 -3.12 8.66
N ASP A 581 -8.65 -2.01 9.25
CA ASP A 581 -7.75 -1.88 10.40
C ASP A 581 -8.47 -1.70 11.75
N GLU A 582 -9.80 -1.82 11.78
CA GLU A 582 -10.62 -1.65 12.97
C GLU A 582 -10.87 -2.96 13.72
N PHE A 583 -10.69 -2.89 15.03
CA PHE A 583 -10.93 -3.96 15.97
C PHE A 583 -11.84 -3.48 17.11
N THR A 584 -12.54 -4.41 17.74
CA THR A 584 -13.40 -4.13 18.89
C THR A 584 -13.35 -5.27 19.88
N ALA A 585 -13.09 -4.95 21.14
CA ALA A 585 -13.12 -5.90 22.25
C ALA A 585 -14.28 -5.60 23.19
N VAL A 586 -14.92 -6.67 23.67
CA VAL A 586 -15.92 -6.64 24.74
C VAL A 586 -15.25 -7.13 26.01
N VAL A 587 -15.02 -6.26 26.98
CA VAL A 587 -14.30 -6.59 28.22
C VAL A 587 -15.18 -6.35 29.46
N PRO A 588 -15.18 -7.27 30.44
CA PRO A 588 -15.75 -6.99 31.75
C PRO A 588 -14.95 -5.86 32.40
N ALA A 589 -15.63 -4.78 32.81
CA ALA A 589 -14.97 -3.61 33.37
C ALA A 589 -15.83 -3.00 34.48
N ALA A 590 -15.35 -3.11 35.72
CA ALA A 590 -16.07 -2.66 36.91
C ALA A 590 -16.30 -1.14 37.00
N SER A 591 -15.59 -0.37 36.17
CA SER A 591 -15.72 1.07 36.06
C SER A 591 -15.14 1.54 34.72
N LEU A 592 -15.50 2.75 34.30
CA LEU A 592 -14.86 3.42 33.16
C LEU A 592 -13.34 3.56 33.35
N GLN A 593 -12.86 3.75 34.58
CA GLN A 593 -11.43 3.85 34.86
C GLN A 593 -10.69 2.53 34.62
N THR A 594 -11.33 1.40 34.94
CA THR A 594 -10.81 0.07 34.62
C THR A 594 -10.73 -0.13 33.11
N ALA A 595 -11.76 0.30 32.37
CA ALA A 595 -11.75 0.25 30.90
C ALA A 595 -10.63 1.11 30.30
N ARG A 596 -10.42 2.33 30.81
CA ARG A 596 -9.31 3.21 30.41
C ARG A 596 -7.94 2.59 30.66
N PHE A 597 -7.76 1.90 31.80
CA PHE A 597 -6.50 1.21 32.11
C PHE A 597 -6.21 0.06 31.13
N LEU A 598 -7.23 -0.75 30.81
CA LEU A 598 -7.10 -1.82 29.81
C LEU A 598 -6.80 -1.28 28.41
N ALA A 599 -7.47 -0.20 28.01
CA ALA A 599 -7.22 0.48 26.75
C ALA A 599 -5.81 1.08 26.67
N ALA A 600 -5.31 1.72 27.74
CA ALA A 600 -3.94 2.22 27.78
C ALA A 600 -2.90 1.09 27.66
N SER A 601 -3.15 -0.04 28.34
CA SER A 601 -2.28 -1.23 28.22
C SER A 601 -2.29 -1.80 26.80
N LEU A 602 -3.44 -1.74 26.12
CA LEU A 602 -3.58 -2.15 24.73
C LEU A 602 -2.80 -1.22 23.79
N VAL A 603 -2.85 0.10 24.00
CA VAL A 603 -2.05 1.07 23.25
C VAL A 603 -0.55 0.78 23.41
N GLU A 604 -0.08 0.59 24.65
CA GLU A 604 1.33 0.27 24.90
C GLU A 604 1.76 -1.02 24.19
N ALA A 605 0.93 -2.06 24.23
CA ALA A 605 1.21 -3.33 23.57
C ALA A 605 1.23 -3.20 22.04
N ILE A 606 0.32 -2.45 21.44
CA ILE A 606 0.25 -2.29 19.97
C ILE A 606 1.37 -1.37 19.46
N CYS A 607 1.69 -0.30 20.20
CA CYS A 607 2.73 0.67 19.81
C CYS A 607 4.16 0.12 19.93
N GLU A 608 4.37 -1.04 20.56
CA GLU A 608 5.66 -1.72 20.51
C GLU A 608 5.99 -2.10 19.04
N PRO A 609 7.20 -1.85 18.52
CA PRO A 609 7.51 -2.15 17.12
C PRO A 609 7.27 -3.63 16.76
N PHE A 610 6.63 -3.87 15.62
CA PHE A 610 6.50 -5.21 15.04
C PHE A 610 7.79 -5.61 14.33
N PHE A 611 8.21 -6.87 14.48
CA PHE A 611 9.36 -7.44 13.77
C PHE A 611 8.85 -8.51 12.80
N LEU A 612 8.45 -8.09 11.61
CA LEU A 612 7.75 -8.94 10.63
C LEU A 612 8.53 -8.97 9.32
N SER A 613 8.81 -10.17 8.80
CA SER A 613 9.49 -10.39 7.51
C SER A 613 10.82 -9.61 7.36
N GLY A 614 11.56 -9.42 8.46
CA GLY A 614 12.83 -8.66 8.48
C GLY A 614 12.67 -7.13 8.61
N HIS A 615 11.45 -6.62 8.65
CA HIS A 615 11.16 -5.20 8.86
C HIS A 615 10.83 -4.91 10.33
N ARG A 616 11.25 -3.72 10.79
CA ARG A 616 10.83 -3.14 12.06
C ARG A 616 9.76 -2.09 11.78
N ILE A 617 8.51 -2.38 12.09
CA ILE A 617 7.35 -1.56 11.75
C ILE A 617 6.81 -0.91 13.02
N GLY A 618 6.78 0.42 13.08
CA GLY A 618 6.09 1.16 14.14
C GLY A 618 4.72 1.59 13.65
N VAL A 619 3.67 1.26 14.39
CA VAL A 619 2.29 1.68 14.10
C VAL A 619 1.69 2.26 15.37
N GLY A 620 0.96 3.37 15.25
CA GLY A 620 0.17 3.93 16.35
C GLY A 620 -1.17 3.23 16.49
N THR A 621 -1.89 3.48 17.58
CA THR A 621 -3.29 3.09 17.66
C THR A 621 -4.10 4.12 18.43
N SER A 622 -5.27 4.41 17.89
CA SER A 622 -6.30 5.23 18.52
C SER A 622 -7.37 4.32 19.11
N VAL A 623 -7.89 4.65 20.30
CA VAL A 623 -8.84 3.80 21.05
C VAL A 623 -10.04 4.60 21.55
N GLY A 624 -11.24 4.13 21.23
CA GLY A 624 -12.53 4.60 21.72
C GLY A 624 -13.16 3.63 22.72
N ILE A 625 -13.70 4.15 23.82
CA ILE A 625 -14.34 3.34 24.87
C ILE A 625 -15.80 3.72 25.03
N SER A 626 -16.70 2.73 25.04
CA SER A 626 -18.08 2.86 25.49
C SER A 626 -18.31 1.95 26.68
N TRP A 627 -18.70 2.51 27.83
CA TRP A 627 -18.94 1.73 29.05
C TRP A 627 -20.43 1.61 29.35
N TRP A 628 -20.86 0.40 29.69
CA TRP A 628 -22.23 0.05 30.01
C TRP A 628 -22.31 -0.57 31.40
N ASP A 629 -23.15 0.02 32.26
CA ASP A 629 -23.30 -0.32 33.68
C ASP A 629 -24.70 -0.89 34.02
N GLY A 630 -25.46 -1.31 33.01
CA GLY A 630 -26.81 -1.87 33.19
C GLY A 630 -27.97 -0.94 32.83
N GLN A 631 -27.71 0.29 32.38
CA GLN A 631 -28.76 1.18 31.84
C GLN A 631 -29.37 0.65 30.54
N ALA A 632 -30.56 1.10 30.16
CA ALA A 632 -31.16 0.71 28.88
C ALA A 632 -30.28 1.16 27.70
N ALA A 633 -29.74 0.20 26.95
CA ALA A 633 -28.90 0.42 25.78
C ALA A 633 -29.24 -0.59 24.69
N THR A 634 -28.98 -0.24 23.43
CA THR A 634 -29.04 -1.16 22.30
C THR A 634 -27.63 -1.47 21.81
N VAL A 635 -27.47 -2.60 21.10
CA VAL A 635 -26.19 -2.93 20.44
C VAL A 635 -25.73 -1.77 19.57
N THR A 636 -26.64 -1.22 18.76
CA THR A 636 -26.37 -0.07 17.90
C THR A 636 -25.90 1.15 18.67
N SER A 637 -26.50 1.47 19.83
CA SER A 637 -26.06 2.62 20.62
C SER A 637 -24.67 2.42 21.22
N LEU A 638 -24.36 1.23 21.74
CA LEU A 638 -23.05 0.96 22.35
C LEU A 638 -21.92 0.98 21.32
N MET A 639 -22.14 0.37 20.15
CA MET A 639 -21.19 0.42 19.04
C MET A 639 -20.98 1.86 18.57
N ARG A 640 -22.06 2.61 18.33
CA ARG A 640 -22.00 4.02 17.91
C ARG A 640 -21.22 4.88 18.90
N HIS A 641 -21.44 4.70 20.20
CA HIS A 641 -20.71 5.45 21.23
C HIS A 641 -19.20 5.15 21.19
N ALA A 642 -18.81 3.87 21.00
CA ALA A 642 -17.40 3.50 20.88
C ALA A 642 -16.76 4.07 19.61
N ASP A 643 -17.48 4.06 18.47
CA ASP A 643 -17.02 4.63 17.20
C ASP A 643 -16.82 6.15 17.29
N VAL A 644 -17.75 6.86 17.95
CA VAL A 644 -17.64 8.31 18.17
C VAL A 644 -16.44 8.65 19.04
N ALA A 645 -16.21 7.88 20.12
CA ALA A 645 -15.03 8.05 20.95
C ALA A 645 -13.74 7.75 20.20
N LEU A 646 -13.70 6.68 19.40
CA LEU A 646 -12.56 6.31 18.56
C LEU A 646 -12.23 7.40 17.53
N TYR A 647 -13.26 7.94 16.88
CA TYR A 647 -13.10 9.04 15.95
C TYR A 647 -12.45 10.27 16.59
N ARG A 648 -12.88 10.64 17.81
CA ARG A 648 -12.24 11.72 18.55
C ARG A 648 -10.81 11.42 18.96
N ALA A 649 -10.50 10.17 19.32
CA ALA A 649 -9.12 9.75 19.57
C ALA A 649 -8.24 9.96 18.33
N LYS A 650 -8.74 9.61 17.13
CA LYS A 650 -8.01 9.81 15.85
C LYS A 650 -7.74 11.28 15.52
N GLN A 651 -8.64 12.20 15.92
CA GLN A 651 -8.44 13.64 15.69
C GLN A 651 -7.52 14.29 16.73
N SER A 652 -7.30 13.63 17.87
CA SER A 652 -6.51 14.17 18.96
C SER A 652 -5.03 13.92 18.73
N ILE A 653 -4.24 14.99 18.76
CA ILE A 653 -2.77 14.89 18.71
C ILE A 653 -2.22 14.41 20.07
N THR A 654 -3.00 14.55 21.14
CA THR A 654 -2.54 14.33 22.53
C THR A 654 -3.22 13.16 23.25
N GLU A 655 -4.44 12.77 22.85
CA GLU A 655 -5.23 11.73 23.53
C GLU A 655 -5.48 10.52 22.63
N GLN A 656 -4.71 9.45 22.84
CA GLN A 656 -4.86 8.18 22.10
C GLN A 656 -6.00 7.29 22.63
N VAL A 657 -6.50 7.57 23.85
CA VAL A 657 -7.59 6.82 24.48
C VAL A 657 -8.68 7.80 24.90
N VAL A 658 -9.84 7.71 24.24
CA VAL A 658 -10.99 8.56 24.51
C VAL A 658 -12.17 7.69 24.95
N ALA A 659 -12.85 8.11 26.02
CA ALA A 659 -14.10 7.50 26.43
C ALA A 659 -15.27 8.32 25.91
N PHE A 660 -16.34 7.64 25.50
CA PHE A 660 -17.56 8.30 25.07
C PHE A 660 -18.16 9.11 26.21
N GLU A 661 -18.48 10.37 25.90
CA GLU A 661 -19.25 11.25 26.76
C GLU A 661 -20.50 11.74 26.00
N PRO A 662 -21.64 11.99 26.65
CA PRO A 662 -22.90 12.30 25.94
C PRO A 662 -22.85 13.50 24.99
N PHE A 663 -21.93 14.46 25.20
CA PHE A 663 -21.78 15.62 24.32
C PHE A 663 -21.14 15.26 22.96
N MET A 664 -20.56 14.07 22.80
CA MET A 664 -19.89 13.64 21.58
C MET A 664 -20.84 13.23 20.44
N ASP A 665 -22.09 12.91 20.77
CA ASP A 665 -23.14 12.57 19.77
C ASP A 665 -23.55 13.76 18.89
N GLY A 666 -23.31 15.00 19.34
CA GLY A 666 -23.65 16.22 18.61
C GLY A 666 -22.82 16.41 17.34
N ASP A 667 -21.50 16.28 17.45
CA ASP A 667 -20.55 16.66 16.39
C ASP A 667 -20.70 15.81 15.12
N ARG A 668 -20.99 14.50 15.24
CA ARG A 668 -21.17 13.61 14.08
C ARG A 668 -22.49 13.85 13.35
N LEU A 669 -23.57 14.14 14.08
CA LEU A 669 -24.86 14.46 13.48
C LEU A 669 -24.83 15.84 12.82
N GLU A 670 -24.11 16.80 13.41
CA GLU A 670 -23.90 18.12 12.84
C GLU A 670 -23.09 18.07 11.54
N ARG A 671 -22.09 17.18 11.47
CA ARG A 671 -21.29 16.96 10.25
C ARG A 671 -22.08 16.35 9.10
N LEU A 672 -22.86 15.30 9.34
CA LEU A 672 -23.71 14.71 8.30
C LEU A 672 -24.73 15.71 7.73
N LYS A 673 -25.29 16.57 8.60
CA LYS A 673 -26.13 17.68 8.15
C LYS A 673 -25.34 18.69 7.33
N LEU A 674 -24.12 19.02 7.75
CA LEU A 674 -23.25 19.96 7.03
C LEU A 674 -22.90 19.46 5.61
N GLU A 675 -22.70 18.15 5.43
CA GLU A 675 -22.49 17.52 4.12
C GLU A 675 -23.71 17.66 3.19
N GLU A 676 -24.91 17.39 3.71
CA GLU A 676 -26.17 17.59 2.98
C GLU A 676 -26.39 19.06 2.61
N ASP A 677 -26.18 19.97 3.58
CA ASP A 677 -26.34 21.41 3.43
C ASP A 677 -25.35 21.97 2.38
N LEU A 678 -24.09 21.51 2.38
CA LEU A 678 -23.04 21.98 1.47
C LEU A 678 -23.31 21.63 0.01
N THR A 679 -23.97 20.50 -0.23
CA THR A 679 -24.37 20.08 -1.58
C THR A 679 -25.42 21.03 -2.16
N GLN A 680 -26.36 21.50 -1.33
CA GLN A 680 -27.44 22.40 -1.71
C GLN A 680 -26.99 23.86 -1.85
N ALA A 681 -25.97 24.27 -1.08
CA ALA A 681 -25.47 25.65 -1.03
C ALA A 681 -25.12 26.26 -2.40
N PHE A 682 -24.62 25.44 -3.34
CA PHE A 682 -24.33 25.88 -4.71
C PHE A 682 -25.59 26.21 -5.53
N GLU A 683 -26.65 25.42 -5.39
CA GLU A 683 -27.91 25.63 -6.12
C GLU A 683 -28.67 26.84 -5.58
N ASN A 684 -28.52 27.09 -4.28
CA ASN A 684 -29.19 28.17 -3.57
C ASN A 684 -28.42 29.51 -3.55
N ASN A 685 -27.23 29.57 -4.16
CA ASN A 685 -26.36 30.76 -4.16
C ASN A 685 -26.02 31.28 -2.74
N GLU A 686 -25.71 30.37 -1.83
CA GLU A 686 -25.43 30.66 -0.41
C GLU A 686 -23.98 31.07 -0.14
N PHE A 687 -23.09 30.91 -1.13
CA PHE A 687 -21.70 31.37 -1.04
C PHE A 687 -21.55 32.85 -1.41
N ARG A 688 -20.61 33.51 -0.74
CA ARG A 688 -20.17 34.89 -1.00
C ARG A 688 -18.66 34.96 -0.93
N VAL A 689 -18.07 35.87 -1.71
CA VAL A 689 -16.65 36.20 -1.60
C VAL A 689 -16.55 37.57 -0.96
N VAL A 690 -15.82 37.66 0.15
CA VAL A 690 -15.42 38.93 0.75
C VAL A 690 -13.91 39.10 0.59
N TYR A 691 -13.43 40.33 0.73
CA TYR A 691 -12.06 40.69 0.41
C TYR A 691 -11.39 41.33 1.60
N GLN A 692 -10.19 40.85 1.94
CA GLN A 692 -9.36 41.46 2.96
C GLN A 692 -8.25 42.29 2.27
N PRO A 693 -8.24 43.63 2.42
CA PRO A 693 -7.23 44.46 1.75
C PRO A 693 -5.83 44.25 2.34
N GLN A 694 -4.83 44.22 1.45
CA GLN A 694 -3.41 44.10 1.76
C GLN A 694 -2.73 45.46 1.61
N PHE A 695 -1.94 45.87 2.60
CA PHE A 695 -1.32 47.19 2.65
C PHE A 695 0.20 47.10 2.64
N CYS A 696 0.84 47.96 1.85
CA CYS A 696 2.27 48.19 1.97
C CYS A 696 2.59 48.90 3.28
N LEU A 697 3.35 48.27 4.17
CA LEU A 697 3.63 48.78 5.51
C LEU A 697 4.48 50.05 5.49
N SER A 698 5.25 50.28 4.42
CA SER A 698 6.07 51.48 4.25
C SER A 698 5.28 52.69 3.76
N SER A 699 4.32 52.50 2.84
CA SER A 699 3.59 53.58 2.17
C SER A 699 2.16 53.78 2.68
N GLY A 700 1.58 52.80 3.38
CA GLY A 700 0.19 52.82 3.85
C GLY A 700 -0.85 52.70 2.72
N LYS A 701 -0.42 52.31 1.51
CA LYS A 701 -1.28 52.13 0.34
C LYS A 701 -1.72 50.68 0.19
N ILE A 702 -2.92 50.48 -0.34
CA ILE A 702 -3.42 49.16 -0.73
C ILE A 702 -2.60 48.67 -1.94
N VAL A 703 -2.13 47.42 -1.86
CA VAL A 703 -1.35 46.74 -2.91
C VAL A 703 -2.09 45.55 -3.52
N GLY A 704 -3.01 44.97 -2.76
CA GLY A 704 -3.78 43.80 -3.14
C GLY A 704 -5.00 43.60 -2.26
N ALA A 705 -5.74 42.53 -2.52
CA ALA A 705 -6.71 42.00 -1.56
C ALA A 705 -6.77 40.48 -1.67
N GLU A 706 -7.02 39.81 -0.55
CA GLU A 706 -7.25 38.38 -0.49
C GLU A 706 -8.74 38.07 -0.59
N ALA A 707 -9.12 37.18 -1.51
CA ALA A 707 -10.47 36.68 -1.67
C ALA A 707 -10.75 35.55 -0.66
N LEU A 708 -11.76 35.77 0.17
CA LEU A 708 -12.13 34.87 1.25
C LEU A 708 -13.57 34.40 1.07
N VAL A 709 -13.75 33.11 0.83
CA VAL A 709 -15.08 32.49 0.70
C VAL A 709 -15.81 32.49 2.04
N ARG A 710 -17.11 32.81 2.01
CA ARG A 710 -18.06 32.81 3.12
C ARG A 710 -19.29 32.01 2.75
N TRP A 711 -19.81 31.23 3.69
CA TRP A 711 -21.06 30.52 3.53
C TRP A 711 -22.15 31.16 4.40
N GLN A 712 -23.15 31.73 3.75
CA GLN A 712 -24.33 32.30 4.39
C GLN A 712 -25.46 31.27 4.38
N HIS A 713 -25.46 30.40 5.37
CA HIS A 713 -26.47 29.37 5.52
C HIS A 713 -27.80 29.96 6.03
N PRO A 714 -28.96 29.57 5.48
CA PRO A 714 -30.26 30.15 5.83
C PRO A 714 -30.65 29.98 7.31
N GLU A 715 -30.37 28.81 7.90
CA GLU A 715 -30.66 28.53 9.32
C GLU A 715 -29.48 28.84 10.28
N ARG A 716 -28.26 28.41 9.94
CA ARG A 716 -27.06 28.55 10.78
C ARG A 716 -26.43 29.94 10.74
N GLY A 717 -26.85 30.80 9.80
CA GLY A 717 -26.20 32.07 9.56
C GLY A 717 -24.82 31.87 8.91
N PHE A 718 -23.82 32.59 9.40
CA PHE A 718 -22.49 32.55 8.81
C PHE A 718 -21.70 31.33 9.30
N VAL A 719 -21.37 30.42 8.39
CA VAL A 719 -20.57 29.22 8.68
C VAL A 719 -19.11 29.51 8.40
N SER A 720 -18.22 29.16 9.34
CA SER A 720 -16.78 29.43 9.22
C SER A 720 -16.15 28.55 8.14
N PRO A 721 -15.23 29.08 7.30
CA PRO A 721 -14.45 28.27 6.35
C PRO A 721 -13.73 27.08 7.00
N VAL A 722 -13.27 27.23 8.24
CA VAL A 722 -12.61 26.15 9.01
C VAL A 722 -13.54 24.95 9.22
N ASP A 723 -14.87 25.18 9.27
CA ASP A 723 -15.84 24.13 9.52
C ASP A 723 -16.26 23.40 8.23
N PHE A 724 -16.38 24.12 7.11
CA PHE A 724 -16.94 23.56 5.87
C PHE A 724 -15.92 23.25 4.77
N ILE A 725 -14.73 23.87 4.75
CA ILE A 725 -13.70 23.57 3.74
C ILE A 725 -13.20 22.12 3.86
N PRO A 726 -12.88 21.59 5.07
CA PRO A 726 -12.47 20.18 5.19
C PRO A 726 -13.54 19.20 4.68
N VAL A 727 -14.81 19.52 4.94
CA VAL A 727 -15.95 18.73 4.44
C VAL A 727 -16.06 18.82 2.91
N ALA A 728 -15.83 20.02 2.34
CA ALA A 728 -15.81 20.21 0.89
C ALA A 728 -14.68 19.42 0.20
N GLU A 729 -13.51 19.32 0.84
CA GLU A 729 -12.36 18.56 0.36
C GLU A 729 -12.66 17.06 0.34
N GLU A 730 -13.15 16.51 1.44
CA GLU A 730 -13.49 15.09 1.54
C GLU A 730 -14.62 14.67 0.57
N MET A 731 -15.58 15.56 0.32
CA MET A 731 -16.65 15.32 -0.65
C MET A 731 -16.23 15.55 -2.11
N GLY A 732 -15.02 16.06 -2.35
CA GLY A 732 -14.56 16.50 -3.69
C GLY A 732 -15.29 17.74 -4.23
N LEU A 733 -16.09 18.42 -3.41
CA LEU A 733 -16.80 19.66 -3.77
C LEU A 733 -15.85 20.87 -3.85
N ILE A 734 -14.64 20.76 -3.27
CA ILE A 734 -13.64 21.82 -3.25
C ILE A 734 -13.23 22.30 -4.65
N HIS A 735 -13.18 21.44 -5.67
CA HIS A 735 -12.87 21.85 -7.05
C HIS A 735 -13.95 22.77 -7.62
N ARG A 736 -15.23 22.45 -7.36
CA ARG A 736 -16.37 23.27 -7.78
C ARG A 736 -16.38 24.61 -7.04
N LEU A 737 -16.09 24.58 -5.74
CA LEU A 737 -16.01 25.80 -4.92
C LEU A 737 -14.87 26.70 -5.39
N GLY A 738 -13.67 26.15 -5.55
CA GLY A 738 -12.49 26.89 -5.97
C GLY A 738 -12.66 27.54 -7.35
N GLY A 739 -13.24 26.81 -8.32
CA GLY A 739 -13.56 27.37 -9.63
C GLY A 739 -14.54 28.55 -9.57
N TRP A 740 -15.57 28.46 -8.72
CA TRP A 740 -16.53 29.55 -8.50
C TRP A 740 -15.89 30.76 -7.82
N VAL A 741 -15.03 30.55 -6.81
CA VAL A 741 -14.29 31.62 -6.13
C VAL A 741 -13.35 32.32 -7.10
N LEU A 742 -12.60 31.58 -7.92
CA LEU A 742 -11.69 32.12 -8.94
C LEU A 742 -12.43 33.01 -9.95
N ASP A 743 -13.53 32.53 -10.53
CA ASP A 743 -14.33 33.30 -11.49
C ASP A 743 -14.90 34.58 -10.85
N THR A 744 -15.45 34.48 -9.64
CA THR A 744 -16.02 35.63 -8.91
C THR A 744 -14.96 36.67 -8.58
N ALA A 745 -13.85 36.25 -7.99
CA ALA A 745 -12.75 37.13 -7.60
C ALA A 745 -12.10 37.81 -8.82
N CYS A 746 -11.85 37.08 -9.91
CA CYS A 746 -11.27 37.66 -11.13
C CYS A 746 -12.21 38.68 -11.78
N ARG A 747 -13.51 38.39 -11.82
CA ARG A 747 -14.53 39.28 -12.39
C ARG A 747 -14.63 40.60 -11.62
N GLU A 748 -14.62 40.54 -10.29
CA GLU A 748 -14.65 41.76 -9.47
C GLU A 748 -13.35 42.54 -9.56
N ALA A 749 -12.20 41.86 -9.44
CA ALA A 749 -10.89 42.49 -9.52
C ALA A 749 -10.63 43.20 -10.85
N LYS A 750 -11.25 42.76 -11.96
CA LYS A 750 -11.17 43.45 -13.26
C LYS A 750 -11.60 44.92 -13.16
N GLY A 751 -12.60 45.21 -12.32
CA GLY A 751 -13.11 46.57 -12.11
C GLY A 751 -12.23 47.46 -11.24
N TRP A 752 -11.20 46.90 -10.58
CA TRP A 752 -10.33 47.63 -9.67
C TRP A 752 -9.22 48.39 -10.41
N PRO A 753 -8.74 49.52 -9.87
CA PRO A 753 -7.64 50.29 -10.48
C PRO A 753 -6.34 49.49 -10.55
N LEU A 754 -5.54 49.73 -11.59
CA LEU A 754 -4.18 49.19 -11.70
C LEU A 754 -3.24 49.91 -10.71
N PRO A 755 -2.27 49.21 -10.09
CA PRO A 755 -1.82 47.83 -10.35
C PRO A 755 -2.29 46.79 -9.31
N ILE A 756 -3.48 46.92 -8.72
CA ILE A 756 -3.90 46.09 -7.58
C ILE A 756 -4.07 44.61 -7.95
N LYS A 757 -3.44 43.72 -7.16
CA LYS A 757 -3.56 42.25 -7.29
C LYS A 757 -4.76 41.69 -6.51
N ILE A 758 -5.23 40.52 -6.92
CA ILE A 758 -6.20 39.70 -6.21
C ILE A 758 -5.56 38.36 -5.86
N ALA A 759 -5.58 37.98 -4.59
CA ALA A 759 -5.08 36.70 -4.11
C ALA A 759 -6.23 35.72 -3.86
N VAL A 760 -6.08 34.46 -4.27
CA VAL A 760 -7.08 33.40 -4.10
C VAL A 760 -6.42 32.15 -3.54
N ASN A 761 -6.96 31.65 -2.42
CA ASN A 761 -6.52 30.42 -1.77
C ASN A 761 -6.87 29.19 -2.61
N VAL A 762 -5.91 28.26 -2.71
CA VAL A 762 -6.06 26.99 -3.42
C VAL A 762 -5.70 25.84 -2.48
N SER A 763 -6.61 24.86 -2.34
CA SER A 763 -6.36 23.66 -1.53
C SER A 763 -5.37 22.71 -2.20
N ALA A 764 -4.59 21.98 -1.40
CA ALA A 764 -3.63 20.97 -1.86
C ALA A 764 -4.28 19.92 -2.77
N ILE A 765 -5.48 19.44 -2.42
CA ILE A 765 -6.17 18.39 -3.21
C ILE A 765 -6.54 18.87 -4.61
N GLN A 766 -6.68 20.18 -4.83
CA GLN A 766 -6.94 20.77 -6.14
C GLN A 766 -5.73 20.68 -7.09
N PHE A 767 -4.51 20.53 -6.55
CA PHE A 767 -3.31 20.24 -7.33
C PHE A 767 -3.19 18.76 -7.71
N GLU A 768 -3.71 17.85 -6.88
CA GLU A 768 -3.55 16.41 -7.07
C GLU A 768 -4.61 15.79 -7.99
N THR A 769 -5.88 16.17 -7.80
CA THR A 769 -7.02 15.44 -8.38
C THR A 769 -7.84 16.25 -9.40
N GLY A 770 -7.49 17.53 -9.62
CA GLY A 770 -8.25 18.45 -10.46
C GLY A 770 -7.46 19.12 -11.59
N ASP A 771 -8.17 19.68 -12.57
CA ASP A 771 -7.60 20.52 -13.64
C ASP A 771 -7.59 22.01 -13.22
N LEU A 772 -6.77 22.33 -12.21
CA LEU A 772 -6.62 23.70 -11.71
C LEU A 772 -6.20 24.67 -12.82
N VAL A 773 -5.32 24.24 -13.72
CA VAL A 773 -4.82 25.04 -14.84
C VAL A 773 -5.98 25.45 -15.76
N ALA A 774 -6.87 24.53 -16.12
CA ALA A 774 -8.05 24.87 -16.91
C ALA A 774 -9.00 25.82 -16.17
N ALA A 775 -9.21 25.63 -14.87
CA ALA A 775 -10.06 26.53 -14.07
C ALA A 775 -9.50 27.96 -14.04
N VAL A 776 -8.18 28.12 -13.89
CA VAL A 776 -7.50 29.43 -13.92
C VAL A 776 -7.61 30.07 -15.31
N ARG A 777 -7.32 29.32 -16.39
CA ARG A 777 -7.50 29.85 -17.77
C ARG A 777 -8.94 30.30 -17.99
N GLN A 778 -9.91 29.49 -17.61
CA GLN A 778 -11.32 29.80 -17.78
C GLN A 778 -11.72 31.07 -17.02
N ALA A 779 -11.30 31.23 -15.76
CA ALA A 779 -11.60 32.41 -14.96
C ALA A 779 -10.97 33.69 -15.57
N LEU A 780 -9.72 33.61 -16.05
CA LEU A 780 -9.04 34.72 -16.72
C LEU A 780 -9.69 35.07 -18.07
N ASP A 781 -10.06 34.07 -18.87
CA ASP A 781 -10.71 34.27 -20.17
C ASP A 781 -12.11 34.89 -20.02
N LEU A 782 -12.90 34.42 -19.06
CA LEU A 782 -14.24 34.94 -18.80
C LEU A 782 -14.22 36.33 -18.18
N SER A 783 -13.33 36.57 -17.21
CA SER A 783 -13.22 37.87 -16.56
C SER A 783 -12.51 38.88 -17.45
N GLY A 784 -11.52 38.48 -18.25
CA GLY A 784 -10.60 39.38 -18.95
C GLY A 784 -9.65 40.13 -18.00
N LEU A 785 -9.37 39.57 -16.81
CA LEU A 785 -8.35 40.08 -15.89
C LEU A 785 -6.95 39.80 -16.47
N PRO A 786 -6.02 40.77 -16.50
CA PRO A 786 -4.62 40.50 -16.82
C PRO A 786 -4.03 39.44 -15.87
N PRO A 787 -3.40 38.36 -16.39
CA PRO A 787 -2.90 37.25 -15.56
C PRO A 787 -1.97 37.69 -14.43
N GLU A 788 -1.12 38.70 -14.64
CA GLU A 788 -0.18 39.20 -13.64
C GLU A 788 -0.86 39.80 -12.38
N ARG A 789 -2.17 40.04 -12.44
CA ARG A 789 -2.97 40.53 -11.31
C ARG A 789 -3.56 39.41 -10.45
N LEU A 790 -3.56 38.17 -10.94
CA LEU A 790 -4.01 37.02 -10.17
C LEU A 790 -2.82 36.40 -9.42
N GLU A 791 -2.97 36.28 -8.11
CA GLU A 791 -2.04 35.58 -7.24
C GLU A 791 -2.75 34.36 -6.63
N LEU A 792 -2.14 33.18 -6.72
CA LEU A 792 -2.67 31.96 -6.11
C LEU A 792 -1.90 31.68 -4.83
N GLU A 793 -2.62 31.54 -3.73
CA GLU A 793 -2.07 31.25 -2.41
C GLU A 793 -2.15 29.74 -2.15
N ILE A 794 -1.02 29.16 -1.77
CA ILE A 794 -0.85 27.71 -1.62
C ILE A 794 -0.24 27.45 -0.24
N THR A 795 -0.81 26.54 0.52
CA THR A 795 -0.29 26.16 1.83
C THR A 795 1.01 25.36 1.72
N GLU A 796 1.85 25.43 2.75
CA GLU A 796 3.09 24.63 2.86
C GLU A 796 2.83 23.12 2.74
N SER A 797 1.68 22.64 3.22
CA SER A 797 1.28 21.21 3.13
C SER A 797 1.13 20.69 1.70
N ALA A 798 0.81 21.55 0.73
CA ALA A 798 0.70 21.15 -0.68
C ALA A 798 2.05 20.68 -1.27
N PHE A 799 3.18 21.02 -0.62
CA PHE A 799 4.51 20.62 -1.06
C PHE A 799 5.00 19.30 -0.44
N VAL A 800 4.22 18.67 0.45
CA VAL A 800 4.59 17.42 1.15
C VAL A 800 4.39 16.16 0.27
N GLU A 801 3.52 16.25 -0.74
CA GLU A 801 3.23 15.16 -1.69
C GLU A 801 3.98 15.35 -3.03
N GLU A 802 5.31 15.49 -2.95
CA GLU A 802 6.19 15.66 -4.13
C GLU A 802 5.99 14.59 -5.21
N SER A 803 5.16 14.89 -6.20
CA SER A 803 5.03 14.14 -7.45
C SER A 803 5.54 15.00 -8.62
N ASP A 804 6.07 14.36 -9.67
CA ASP A 804 6.48 15.05 -10.90
C ASP A 804 5.34 15.86 -11.55
N GLY A 805 4.08 15.59 -11.19
CA GLY A 805 2.90 16.33 -11.65
C GLY A 805 2.79 17.75 -11.10
N LEU A 806 3.20 17.99 -9.86
CA LEU A 806 3.05 19.31 -9.20
C LEU A 806 3.88 20.39 -9.92
N LYS A 807 5.11 20.04 -10.34
CA LYS A 807 5.98 20.97 -11.07
C LYS A 807 5.40 21.35 -12.44
N ALA A 808 4.85 20.37 -13.17
CA ALA A 808 4.23 20.65 -14.47
C ALA A 808 3.07 21.66 -14.33
N ILE A 809 2.24 21.50 -13.31
CA ILE A 809 1.14 22.43 -13.02
C ILE A 809 1.67 23.84 -12.73
N PHE A 810 2.72 23.96 -11.91
CA PHE A 810 3.36 25.25 -11.62
C PHE A 810 3.91 25.91 -12.88
N ASP A 811 4.69 25.18 -13.68
CA ASP A 811 5.27 25.68 -14.93
C ASP A 811 4.17 26.16 -15.89
N GLU A 812 3.03 25.47 -15.95
CA GLU A 812 1.87 25.88 -16.75
C GLU A 812 1.17 27.13 -16.22
N LEU A 813 0.98 27.25 -14.90
CA LEU A 813 0.40 28.43 -14.27
C LEU A 813 1.28 29.67 -14.50
N LEU A 814 2.60 29.51 -14.35
CA LEU A 814 3.56 30.58 -14.60
C LEU A 814 3.60 30.97 -16.09
N ALA A 815 3.45 30.00 -17.00
CA ALA A 815 3.34 30.26 -18.43
C ALA A 815 2.04 31.03 -18.80
N ILE A 816 0.98 30.93 -17.99
CA ILE A 816 -0.21 31.79 -18.10
C ILE A 816 0.12 33.23 -17.66
N GLY A 817 1.06 33.40 -16.73
CA GLY A 817 1.49 34.69 -16.19
C GLY A 817 0.93 35.02 -14.82
N VAL A 818 0.34 34.05 -14.10
CA VAL A 818 -0.13 34.25 -12.72
C VAL A 818 1.01 34.21 -11.71
N SER A 819 0.84 34.88 -10.58
CA SER A 819 1.78 34.86 -9.45
C SER A 819 1.41 33.73 -8.47
N LEU A 820 2.40 33.14 -7.80
CA LEU A 820 2.20 32.11 -6.78
C LEU A 820 2.75 32.63 -5.44
N ALA A 821 1.96 32.53 -4.38
CA ALA A 821 2.32 32.93 -3.03
C ALA A 821 2.24 31.71 -2.10
N LEU A 822 3.18 31.65 -1.16
CA LEU A 822 3.23 30.59 -0.15
C LEU A 822 2.55 31.05 1.12
N ASP A 823 1.53 30.31 1.55
CA ASP A 823 0.73 30.59 2.74
C ASP A 823 1.11 29.74 3.96
N ASP A 824 0.73 30.21 5.14
CA ASP A 824 0.96 29.59 6.46
C ASP A 824 2.44 29.24 6.77
N PHE A 825 3.37 30.00 6.19
CA PHE A 825 4.79 29.66 6.24
C PHE A 825 5.35 29.64 7.68
N GLY A 826 5.93 28.50 8.08
CA GLY A 826 6.58 28.31 9.37
C GLY A 826 5.74 27.54 10.39
N THR A 827 4.52 27.13 10.04
CA THR A 827 3.64 26.30 10.89
C THR A 827 3.78 24.79 10.63
N GLY A 828 4.47 24.38 9.54
CA GLY A 828 4.61 23.00 9.07
C GLY A 828 6.04 22.48 8.79
N TYR A 829 6.15 21.45 7.94
CA TYR A 829 7.42 20.78 7.55
C TYR A 829 8.24 21.67 6.58
N SER A 830 9.02 22.59 7.13
CA SER A 830 9.81 23.51 6.30
C SER A 830 11.03 22.83 5.67
N SER A 831 10.84 22.24 4.49
CA SER A 831 11.94 21.89 3.59
C SER A 831 12.26 23.10 2.71
N LEU A 832 13.26 23.89 3.08
CA LEU A 832 13.77 25.02 2.29
C LEU A 832 14.05 24.69 0.81
N GLY A 833 14.17 23.40 0.46
CA GLY A 833 14.38 22.92 -0.90
C GLY A 833 13.29 23.33 -1.90
N TYR A 834 12.02 23.44 -1.51
CA TYR A 834 10.95 23.80 -2.45
C TYR A 834 10.97 25.30 -2.81
N LEU A 835 11.36 26.18 -1.88
CA LEU A 835 11.49 27.63 -2.15
C LEU A 835 12.53 27.95 -3.21
N HIS A 836 13.56 27.10 -3.36
CA HIS A 836 14.54 27.23 -4.44
C HIS A 836 14.08 26.57 -5.75
N ARG A 837 13.19 25.57 -5.67
CA ARG A 837 12.75 24.76 -6.83
C ARG A 837 11.55 25.37 -7.56
N PHE A 838 10.65 26.02 -6.83
CA PHE A 838 9.46 26.65 -7.38
C PHE A 838 9.59 28.18 -7.31
N PRO A 839 9.28 28.92 -8.38
CA PRO A 839 9.38 30.37 -8.39
C PRO A 839 8.19 30.98 -7.65
N ILE A 840 8.29 31.00 -6.32
CA ILE A 840 7.35 31.67 -5.43
C ILE A 840 7.61 33.17 -5.47
N SER A 841 6.54 33.94 -5.63
CA SER A 841 6.58 35.40 -5.77
C SER A 841 6.29 36.16 -4.47
N LYS A 842 5.82 35.49 -3.42
CA LYS A 842 5.53 36.10 -2.12
C LYS A 842 5.48 35.05 -1.00
N ILE A 843 5.94 35.39 0.20
CA ILE A 843 5.80 34.56 1.41
C ILE A 843 4.84 35.24 2.39
N LYS A 844 3.82 34.52 2.84
CA LYS A 844 2.87 34.96 3.87
C LYS A 844 3.30 34.43 5.24
N ILE A 845 3.46 35.31 6.22
CA ILE A 845 3.79 34.98 7.61
C ILE A 845 2.50 34.72 8.36
N ASP A 846 2.35 33.50 8.89
CA ASP A 846 1.17 33.09 9.63
C ASP A 846 0.88 33.99 10.85
N ARG A 847 -0.41 34.18 11.10
CA ARG A 847 -0.95 35.00 12.19
C ARG A 847 -0.44 34.57 13.56
N SER A 848 -0.20 33.27 13.81
CA SER A 848 0.23 32.80 15.13
C SER A 848 1.55 33.45 15.58
N PHE A 849 2.47 33.70 14.65
CA PHE A 849 3.73 34.40 14.94
C PHE A 849 3.55 35.91 15.11
N VAL A 850 2.60 36.50 14.39
CA VAL A 850 2.31 37.93 14.47
C VAL A 850 1.60 38.29 15.78
N MET A 851 0.69 37.43 16.26
CA MET A 851 -0.04 37.65 17.52
C MET A 851 0.91 37.77 18.72
N ASP A 852 1.95 36.93 18.77
CA ASP A 852 2.91 36.86 19.89
C ASP A 852 4.18 37.69 19.67
N ILE A 853 4.27 38.47 18.59
CA ILE A 853 5.51 39.18 18.20
C ILE A 853 5.98 40.21 19.24
N LEU A 854 5.07 40.70 20.10
CA LEU A 854 5.40 41.69 21.14
C LEU A 854 5.74 41.04 22.50
N THR A 855 5.40 39.77 22.69
CA THR A 855 5.44 39.09 23.99
C THR A 855 6.36 37.88 24.02
N SER A 856 6.71 37.32 22.86
CA SER A 856 7.47 36.08 22.73
C SER A 856 8.76 36.28 21.93
N ASN A 857 9.91 36.13 22.61
CA ASN A 857 11.22 36.11 21.95
C ASN A 857 11.33 34.99 20.89
N ARG A 858 10.56 33.90 21.05
CA ARG A 858 10.51 32.81 20.07
C ARG A 858 9.79 33.24 18.80
N ALA A 859 8.64 33.91 18.91
CA ALA A 859 7.91 34.44 17.76
C ALA A 859 8.74 35.48 17.00
N ILE A 860 9.41 36.40 17.73
CA ILE A 860 10.34 37.38 17.15
C ILE A 860 11.47 36.69 16.37
N ALA A 861 12.10 35.65 16.94
CA ALA A 861 13.18 34.92 16.28
C ALA A 861 12.71 34.20 15.00
N VAL A 862 11.50 33.63 15.01
CA VAL A 862 10.90 33.00 13.83
C VAL A 862 10.65 34.03 12.74
N VAL A 863 9.98 35.15 13.05
CA VAL A 863 9.72 36.23 12.10
C VAL A 863 11.03 36.76 11.50
N HIS A 864 12.06 37.03 12.31
CA HIS A 864 13.36 37.47 11.79
C HIS A 864 14.03 36.42 10.88
N SER A 865 13.88 35.14 11.18
CA SER A 865 14.44 34.07 10.35
C SER A 865 13.72 33.99 9.00
N ILE A 866 12.39 34.16 8.99
CA ILE A 866 11.59 34.23 7.75
C ILE A 866 11.99 35.46 6.92
N MET A 867 12.15 36.63 7.56
CA MET A 867 12.59 37.84 6.87
C MET A 867 13.98 37.70 6.25
N ALA A 868 14.95 37.14 6.99
CA ALA A 868 16.30 36.94 6.48
C ALA A 868 16.34 35.95 5.31
N LEU A 869 15.50 34.91 5.35
CA LEU A 869 15.36 33.96 4.25
C LEU A 869 14.77 34.63 3.01
N ALA A 870 13.67 35.35 3.18
CA ALA A 870 12.96 36.02 2.10
C ALA A 870 13.84 37.06 1.40
N ASP A 871 14.58 37.88 2.17
CA ASP A 871 15.57 38.83 1.66
C ASP A 871 16.69 38.12 0.88
N GLY A 872 17.21 37.01 1.42
CA GLY A 872 18.25 36.21 0.75
C GLY A 872 17.80 35.60 -0.59
N LEU A 873 16.50 35.34 -0.77
CA LEU A 873 15.91 34.82 -2.00
C LEU A 873 15.34 35.92 -2.91
N GLY A 874 15.28 37.18 -2.44
CA GLY A 874 14.65 38.28 -3.16
C GLY A 874 13.12 38.13 -3.29
N ILE A 875 12.48 37.43 -2.35
CA ILE A 875 11.03 37.19 -2.36
C ILE A 875 10.37 38.17 -1.37
N PRO A 876 9.38 38.96 -1.78
CA PRO A 876 8.67 39.88 -0.88
C PRO A 876 7.83 39.13 0.15
N THR A 877 7.57 39.80 1.28
CA THR A 877 6.85 39.21 2.42
C THR A 877 5.60 39.97 2.80
N ILE A 878 4.58 39.24 3.25
CA ILE A 878 3.37 39.81 3.83
C ILE A 878 3.08 39.16 5.18
N ALA A 879 2.74 39.97 6.19
CA ALA A 879 2.37 39.46 7.50
C ALA A 879 0.85 39.45 7.72
N GLU A 880 0.33 38.35 8.26
CA GLU A 880 -1.10 38.19 8.52
C GLU A 880 -1.52 38.49 9.96
N GLY A 881 -2.80 38.81 10.14
CA GLY A 881 -3.39 38.94 11.48
C GLY A 881 -2.85 40.12 12.28
N ILE A 882 -2.45 41.20 11.62
CA ILE A 882 -2.05 42.45 12.30
C ILE A 882 -3.29 43.10 12.93
N GLU A 883 -3.33 43.14 14.25
CA GLU A 883 -4.45 43.69 15.03
C GLU A 883 -4.11 45.02 15.70
N THR A 884 -2.83 45.28 16.00
CA THR A 884 -2.41 46.51 16.71
C THR A 884 -1.35 47.32 15.96
N PRO A 885 -1.30 48.65 16.15
CA PRO A 885 -0.27 49.51 15.56
C PRO A 885 1.16 49.09 15.95
N GLU A 886 1.35 48.57 17.16
CA GLU A 886 2.65 48.13 17.66
C GLU A 886 3.15 46.89 16.90
N GLN A 887 2.27 45.95 16.57
CA GLN A 887 2.59 44.80 15.72
C GLN A 887 3.03 45.27 14.33
N ALA A 888 2.28 46.19 13.71
CA ALA A 888 2.61 46.75 12.40
C ALA A 888 3.97 47.48 12.41
N ALA A 889 4.24 48.26 13.47
CA ALA A 889 5.51 48.96 13.63
C ALA A 889 6.69 47.98 13.78
N MET A 890 6.52 46.91 14.57
CA MET A 890 7.54 45.88 14.75
C MET A 890 7.83 45.14 13.44
N LEU A 891 6.79 44.70 12.72
CA LEU A 891 6.94 44.02 11.42
C LEU A 891 7.64 44.92 10.39
N ARG A 892 7.29 46.20 10.33
CA ARG A 892 7.96 47.17 9.46
C ARG A 892 9.43 47.37 9.83
N LEU A 893 9.76 47.41 11.11
CA LEU A 893 11.16 47.50 11.59
C LEU A 893 11.96 46.24 11.29
N SER A 894 11.30 45.08 11.28
CA SER A 894 11.90 43.79 10.91
C SER A 894 12.09 43.59 9.41
N GLY A 895 11.61 44.51 8.58
CA GLY A 895 11.78 44.47 7.12
C GLY A 895 10.61 43.86 6.34
N CYS A 896 9.45 43.64 6.97
CA CYS A 896 8.26 43.12 6.28
C CYS A 896 7.70 44.16 5.28
N ASP A 897 7.42 43.75 4.05
CA ASP A 897 6.99 44.64 2.96
C ASP A 897 5.52 45.05 3.09
N ASP A 898 4.66 44.05 3.19
CA ASP A 898 3.21 44.17 3.18
C ASP A 898 2.58 43.61 4.46
N GLY A 899 1.34 43.99 4.75
CA GLY A 899 0.61 43.48 5.91
C GLY A 899 -0.90 43.45 5.69
N GLN A 900 -1.54 42.49 6.34
CA GLN A 900 -2.99 42.37 6.39
C GLN A 900 -3.48 42.00 7.79
N GLY A 901 -4.67 42.49 8.15
CA GLY A 901 -5.24 42.25 9.47
C GLY A 901 -6.29 43.27 9.88
N TYR A 902 -6.93 43.00 11.02
CA TYR A 902 -8.06 43.80 11.52
C TYR A 902 -7.69 45.22 11.94
N LEU A 903 -6.41 45.52 12.13
CA LEU A 903 -5.93 46.89 12.28
C LEU A 903 -6.34 47.77 11.10
N PHE A 904 -6.25 47.24 9.88
CA PHE A 904 -6.50 48.01 8.66
C PHE A 904 -7.96 47.90 8.23
N ALA A 905 -8.44 46.67 8.07
CA ALA A 905 -9.81 46.37 7.71
C ALA A 905 -10.12 44.91 8.03
N ARG A 906 -11.36 44.66 8.46
CA ARG A 906 -11.92 43.31 8.41
C ARG A 906 -12.21 42.94 6.94
N PRO A 907 -12.45 41.66 6.63
CA PRO A 907 -12.94 41.28 5.30
C PRO A 907 -14.23 42.04 4.96
N ILE A 908 -14.27 42.67 3.79
CA ILE A 908 -15.33 43.57 3.32
C ILE A 908 -15.77 43.22 1.89
N GLU A 909 -16.90 43.75 1.46
CA GLU A 909 -17.39 43.59 0.08
C GLU A 909 -16.47 44.28 -0.94
N GLY A 910 -16.39 43.76 -2.18
CA GLY A 910 -15.47 44.26 -3.20
C GLY A 910 -15.62 45.75 -3.51
N GLN A 911 -16.86 46.27 -3.49
CA GLN A 911 -17.14 47.69 -3.67
C GLN A 911 -16.52 48.57 -2.57
N ALA A 912 -16.52 48.10 -1.32
CA ALA A 912 -15.92 48.82 -0.20
C ALA A 912 -14.38 48.86 -0.31
N VAL A 913 -13.76 47.83 -0.89
CA VAL A 913 -12.32 47.85 -1.20
C VAL A 913 -12.01 48.97 -2.20
N VAL A 914 -12.80 49.10 -3.27
CA VAL A 914 -12.62 50.16 -4.29
C VAL A 914 -12.78 51.56 -3.67
N GLU A 915 -13.74 51.75 -2.77
CA GLU A 915 -13.93 53.00 -2.05
C GLU A 915 -12.74 53.33 -1.14
N MET A 916 -12.18 52.33 -0.45
CA MET A 916 -10.95 52.50 0.34
C MET A 916 -9.74 52.87 -0.53
N MET A 917 -9.64 52.31 -1.75
CA MET A 917 -8.57 52.67 -2.70
C MET A 917 -8.68 54.13 -3.20
N ALA A 918 -9.89 54.70 -3.23
CA ALA A 918 -10.15 56.08 -3.66
C ALA A 918 -9.97 57.12 -2.53
N GLY A 919 -9.91 56.68 -1.26
CA GLY A 919 -9.71 57.53 -0.10
C GLY A 919 -8.26 58.01 0.08
N PRO A 920 -8.01 59.00 0.98
CA PRO A 920 -6.64 59.40 1.31
C PRO A 920 -5.87 58.24 1.93
N SER A 921 -4.61 58.05 1.50
CA SER A 921 -3.68 57.07 2.07
C SER A 921 -3.69 57.15 3.60
N LEU A 922 -3.73 56.00 4.28
CA LEU A 922 -3.58 55.95 5.74
C LEU A 922 -2.23 56.62 6.07
N ALA A 923 -2.27 57.85 6.59
CA ALA A 923 -1.07 58.62 6.80
C ALA A 923 -0.20 57.92 7.85
N ALA A 924 1.10 57.79 7.57
CA ALA A 924 2.11 57.24 8.49
C ALA A 924 2.06 57.77 9.95
N PRO A 925 1.58 59.01 10.27
CA PRO A 925 1.52 59.48 11.66
C PRO A 925 0.46 58.79 12.53
N THR A 926 -0.57 58.16 11.95
CA THR A 926 -1.65 57.53 12.75
C THR A 926 -1.24 56.15 13.28
N MET A 927 -0.21 55.52 12.71
CA MET A 927 0.37 54.26 13.22
C MET A 927 1.32 54.45 14.42
N LEU A 928 1.62 55.71 14.80
CA LEU A 928 2.53 56.07 15.90
C LEU A 928 1.86 56.86 17.04
N ALA A 929 0.58 57.25 16.90
CA ALA A 929 -0.08 58.18 17.81
C ALA A 929 -0.87 57.55 18.98
N ALA A 930 -0.72 56.24 19.23
CA ALA A 930 -1.32 55.56 20.40
C ALA A 930 -0.30 55.16 21.48
N ALA A 931 0.91 55.72 21.45
CA ALA A 931 1.84 55.69 22.57
C ALA A 931 1.69 56.99 23.39
N GLY A 932 0.71 56.99 24.29
CA GLY A 932 0.45 58.03 25.29
C GLY A 932 -0.13 57.44 26.55
#